data_AF-A0A5B1RC03-F1
#
_entry.id   AF-A0A5B1RC03-F1
#
_cell.length_a   1.000
_cell.length_b   1.000
_cell.length_c   1.000
_cell.angle_alpha   90.00
_cell.angle_beta   90.00
_cell.angle_gamma   90.00
#
_symmetry.space_group_name_H-M   'P 1'
#
loop_
_entity.id
_entity.type
_entity.pdbx_description
1 polymer ?
#
loop_
_entity_poly.entity_id
_entity_poly.type
_entity_poly.pdbx_seq_one_letter_code
_entity_poly.pdbx_strand_id
1 'polypeptide(L)'
;MAATLIQSLHRLVSCFGFCLASNYADCYPSNYESAHRPTVSLHPIDASLVPTVQTDGLWGVHEWTQFPQPYVDSCPFLAYIPLPQSPDDVLSCTITRSMWTKVPGMSGYHTIADTFRDQLREELHSAMRLCESSFPKLRAMTSYRHIDLPQITLDRAATSYYRLCGELRPWHDFVEYFRNTQQYLLELRGFRAWYNDISSGSTPLVRQPTRGCTVPTLELYASHVDRNVTVYVSVPEHYYNLDPRKHVLLQPRSTCCRIQAWSGLNSASEKHTKEIWLYLLHVKYIKYFEDAVRGRSPREDALNPTPEYEAKLDASHRKGKQMDALRERALKDERDPAPPDVRNAANRMPGSDWHREFRRRSGIEMHERPDYMKPPVALWKEGLSRVNWMKIRKDPPPRLFAVPPIHLFQGLKTTEKQAIFFRNILILHDELHERVGCEGCSDLNTVTWCDVLSHTYWKRQWPHEVSFDASHFWKYGGKLFFGKVNDAVISGDQRWINKLPCGCPIPDNVTLLNAEVRHCLLFHMNWLLALHEYNDMACWQAQYCGAPAPDALNGIGCVPFGEIWGSDPYGGPPLPYAVENWVDHREWASKLQLAMEGWKGFDSAETTDGHLLSKICFSELMHLDYVSYEQQLLGFWIQSFVEILGYIPASMLPPTTLVPLCNAHPDYSRYKEGQLKS
;
A
#
# COMPACT_ATOMS: atom_id res chain seq x y z
N MET A 1 38.03 -48.68 -22.15
CA MET A 1 37.55 -47.34 -21.72
C MET A 1 37.90 -46.19 -22.66
N ALA A 2 38.59 -46.41 -23.80
CA ALA A 2 38.87 -45.37 -24.81
C ALA A 2 37.98 -45.46 -26.08
N ALA A 3 37.06 -46.43 -26.17
CA ALA A 3 36.25 -46.65 -27.37
C ALA A 3 34.87 -45.97 -27.34
N THR A 4 34.38 -45.54 -26.17
CA THR A 4 33.03 -44.95 -26.04
C THR A 4 33.01 -43.43 -26.26
N LEU A 5 34.17 -42.77 -26.35
CA LEU A 5 34.26 -41.32 -26.56
C LEU A 5 34.23 -40.90 -28.04
N ILE A 6 34.41 -41.84 -28.98
CA ILE A 6 34.52 -41.55 -30.42
C ILE A 6 33.13 -41.54 -31.11
N GLN A 7 32.10 -42.14 -30.51
CA GLN A 7 30.77 -42.21 -31.12
C GLN A 7 29.91 -40.94 -30.97
N SER A 8 30.23 -40.08 -29.99
CA SER A 8 29.48 -38.81 -29.77
C SER A 8 30.01 -37.64 -30.61
N LEU A 9 31.21 -37.75 -31.19
CA LEU A 9 31.84 -36.69 -31.99
C LEU A 9 31.38 -36.67 -33.47
N HIS A 10 30.64 -37.67 -33.93
CA HIS A 10 30.20 -37.77 -35.33
C HIS A 10 28.86 -37.08 -35.64
N ARG A 11 28.19 -36.45 -34.65
CA ARG A 11 26.89 -35.76 -34.84
C ARG A 11 26.96 -34.23 -34.89
N LEU A 12 28.14 -33.61 -34.82
CA LEU A 12 28.31 -32.15 -34.67
C LEU A 12 28.95 -31.42 -35.86
N VAL A 13 28.96 -32.01 -37.06
CA VAL A 13 29.60 -31.41 -38.26
C VAL A 13 28.59 -30.89 -39.30
N SER A 14 27.28 -30.94 -39.06
CA SER A 14 26.30 -30.75 -40.15
C SER A 14 25.58 -29.39 -40.23
N CYS A 15 25.94 -28.36 -39.46
CA CYS A 15 25.24 -27.06 -39.53
C CYS A 15 26.19 -25.90 -39.27
N PHE A 16 26.91 -25.43 -40.28
CA PHE A 16 27.23 -24.00 -40.47
C PHE A 16 27.92 -23.82 -41.83
N GLY A 17 27.19 -23.25 -42.80
CA GLY A 17 27.72 -22.90 -44.11
C GLY A 17 27.07 -21.60 -44.62
N PHE A 18 27.93 -20.57 -44.78
CA PHE A 18 27.82 -19.35 -45.61
C PHE A 18 26.64 -18.37 -45.33
N CYS A 19 26.76 -17.04 -45.49
CA CYS A 19 27.61 -16.22 -46.36
C CYS A 19 27.71 -14.75 -45.86
N LEU A 20 28.83 -14.07 -46.18
CA LEU A 20 29.13 -12.64 -45.98
C LEU A 20 29.52 -12.05 -47.35
N ALA A 21 29.07 -10.83 -47.69
CA ALA A 21 29.58 -9.93 -48.77
C ALA A 21 28.71 -8.64 -48.82
N SER A 22 29.09 -7.40 -49.16
CA SER A 22 30.36 -6.69 -49.49
C SER A 22 30.08 -5.17 -49.76
N ASN A 23 31.00 -4.28 -49.35
CA ASN A 23 31.63 -3.08 -50.01
C ASN A 23 30.92 -1.77 -50.50
N TYR A 24 31.78 -0.71 -50.49
CA TYR A 24 31.80 0.67 -51.10
C TYR A 24 31.19 1.83 -50.27
N ALA A 25 31.82 2.98 -49.91
CA ALA A 25 32.94 3.87 -50.34
C ALA A 25 32.47 5.22 -50.96
N ASP A 26 32.96 6.32 -50.35
CA ASP A 26 33.15 7.73 -50.77
C ASP A 26 31.99 8.66 -51.17
N CYS A 27 31.88 9.81 -50.46
CA CYS A 27 32.03 11.18 -50.99
C CYS A 27 31.57 12.28 -49.98
N TYR A 28 32.44 13.26 -49.71
CA TYR A 28 32.09 14.60 -49.18
C TYR A 28 32.18 15.62 -50.33
N PRO A 29 31.45 16.75 -50.28
CA PRO A 29 32.14 17.98 -49.87
C PRO A 29 31.31 18.97 -49.01
N SER A 30 32.09 19.90 -48.45
CA SER A 30 31.85 20.96 -47.46
C SER A 30 30.90 22.10 -47.86
N ASN A 31 30.20 22.67 -46.87
CA ASN A 31 30.26 24.09 -46.41
C ASN A 31 28.92 24.53 -45.78
N TYR A 32 28.93 24.97 -44.53
CA TYR A 32 28.49 26.30 -44.07
C TYR A 32 28.60 26.42 -42.54
N GLU A 33 29.24 27.49 -42.09
CA GLU A 33 29.29 27.95 -40.70
C GLU A 33 27.92 28.47 -40.24
N SER A 34 27.51 28.15 -39.02
CA SER A 34 27.11 29.16 -38.01
C SER A 34 26.78 28.50 -36.67
N ALA A 35 27.09 29.23 -35.61
CA ALA A 35 26.93 28.84 -34.22
C ALA A 35 25.48 28.49 -33.85
N HIS A 36 25.27 27.39 -33.11
CA HIS A 36 24.30 27.28 -32.00
C HIS A 36 24.25 25.85 -31.45
N ARG A 37 24.35 25.73 -30.11
CA ARG A 37 23.88 24.67 -29.18
C ARG A 37 24.21 23.21 -29.55
N PRO A 38 24.63 22.35 -28.60
CA PRO A 38 24.74 20.92 -28.87
C PRO A 38 23.34 20.35 -29.09
N THR A 39 22.93 20.32 -30.36
CA THR A 39 21.72 19.67 -30.85
C THR A 39 22.20 18.28 -31.25
N VAL A 40 21.96 17.28 -30.40
CA VAL A 40 22.25 15.89 -30.73
C VAL A 40 21.31 15.47 -31.84
N SER A 41 21.84 15.44 -33.07
CA SER A 41 21.18 14.89 -34.25
C SER A 41 20.95 13.40 -34.03
N LEU A 42 19.68 13.01 -33.89
CA LEU A 42 19.25 11.60 -33.91
C LEU A 42 19.22 11.13 -35.36
N HIS A 43 20.33 10.55 -35.84
CA HIS A 43 20.29 9.71 -37.04
C HIS A 43 19.80 8.30 -36.67
N PRO A 44 19.01 7.63 -37.53
CA PRO A 44 18.64 6.24 -37.33
C PRO A 44 19.90 5.37 -37.43
N ILE A 45 20.13 4.52 -36.42
CA ILE A 45 21.33 3.69 -36.33
C ILE A 45 21.23 2.54 -37.34
N ASP A 46 22.24 2.46 -38.20
CA ASP A 46 22.52 1.41 -39.17
C ASP A 46 22.71 0.04 -38.46
N ALA A 47 22.10 -1.02 -39.00
CA ALA A 47 22.14 -2.38 -38.47
C ALA A 47 23.55 -3.03 -38.51
N SER A 48 24.53 -2.37 -39.13
CA SER A 48 25.92 -2.81 -39.19
C SER A 48 26.82 -2.27 -38.06
N LEU A 49 26.31 -1.40 -37.18
CA LEU A 49 27.10 -0.82 -36.07
C LEU A 49 27.16 -1.74 -34.84
N VAL A 50 28.38 -2.17 -34.49
CA VAL A 50 28.69 -2.83 -33.21
C VAL A 50 28.35 -1.87 -32.05
N PRO A 51 27.60 -2.32 -31.02
CA PRO A 51 27.13 -1.46 -29.93
C PRO A 51 28.27 -0.63 -29.31
N THR A 52 28.18 0.70 -29.42
CA THR A 52 29.18 1.62 -28.87
C THR A 52 28.69 2.17 -27.53
N VAL A 53 29.52 2.04 -26.49
CA VAL A 53 29.29 2.62 -25.15
C VAL A 53 29.17 4.14 -25.25
N GLN A 54 28.10 4.72 -24.71
CA GLN A 54 27.84 6.16 -24.70
C GLN A 54 28.68 6.88 -23.62
N THR A 55 28.87 8.19 -23.81
CA THR A 55 29.70 9.08 -22.98
C THR A 55 29.13 9.38 -21.59
N ASP A 56 27.92 8.91 -21.27
CA ASP A 56 27.25 9.09 -19.97
C ASP A 56 27.55 7.95 -18.97
N GLY A 57 28.45 7.03 -19.34
CA GLY A 57 28.94 5.98 -18.45
C GLY A 57 28.03 4.76 -18.34
N LEU A 58 26.89 4.72 -19.06
CA LEU A 58 25.97 3.58 -19.00
C LEU A 58 26.63 2.34 -19.62
N TRP A 59 26.63 1.23 -18.87
CA TRP A 59 26.68 -0.10 -19.47
C TRP A 59 25.51 -0.14 -20.44
N GLY A 60 25.83 -0.25 -21.73
CA GLY A 60 24.97 0.21 -22.80
C GLY A 60 23.50 -0.06 -22.49
N VAL A 61 22.69 1.00 -22.53
CA VAL A 61 21.22 1.02 -22.38
C VAL A 61 20.51 0.11 -23.41
N HIS A 62 21.24 -0.78 -24.09
CA HIS A 62 20.81 -1.41 -25.32
C HIS A 62 21.08 -2.90 -25.47
N GLU A 63 21.78 -3.62 -24.59
CA GLU A 63 21.85 -5.10 -24.72
C GLU A 63 22.25 -5.83 -23.44
N TRP A 64 21.50 -6.87 -23.11
CA TRP A 64 21.96 -7.90 -22.18
C TRP A 64 23.11 -8.66 -22.85
N THR A 65 24.19 -8.95 -22.11
CA THR A 65 25.37 -9.54 -22.75
C THR A 65 25.02 -10.95 -23.23
N GLN A 66 25.08 -11.19 -24.54
CA GLN A 66 24.97 -12.54 -25.12
C GLN A 66 26.22 -13.39 -24.85
N PHE A 67 27.25 -12.78 -24.27
CA PHE A 67 28.51 -13.44 -23.95
C PHE A 67 28.40 -14.33 -22.71
N PRO A 68 29.16 -15.45 -22.68
CA PRO A 68 29.29 -16.29 -21.51
C PRO A 68 29.79 -15.49 -20.30
N GLN A 69 29.29 -15.83 -19.11
CA GLN A 69 29.75 -15.25 -17.85
C GLN A 69 30.52 -16.28 -17.00
N PRO A 70 31.38 -15.86 -16.07
CA PRO A 70 31.96 -16.78 -15.11
C PRO A 70 30.91 -17.62 -14.40
N TYR A 71 31.17 -18.91 -14.26
CA TYR A 71 30.30 -19.80 -13.49
C TYR A 71 30.27 -19.38 -12.02
N VAL A 72 29.06 -19.31 -11.46
CA VAL A 72 28.80 -19.00 -10.06
C VAL A 72 27.97 -20.13 -9.48
N ASP A 73 28.52 -20.82 -8.49
CA ASP A 73 27.92 -22.01 -7.87
C ASP A 73 26.56 -21.74 -7.23
N SER A 74 26.39 -20.58 -6.59
CA SER A 74 25.09 -20.18 -6.02
C SER A 74 24.04 -19.83 -7.08
N CYS A 75 24.44 -19.62 -8.34
CA CYS A 75 23.57 -19.12 -9.39
C CYS A 75 23.77 -19.87 -10.73
N PRO A 76 23.71 -21.20 -10.75
CA PRO A 76 24.05 -22.02 -11.91
C PRO A 76 23.09 -21.78 -13.08
N PHE A 77 21.86 -21.35 -12.80
CA PHE A 77 20.85 -21.00 -13.79
C PHE A 77 21.21 -19.82 -14.69
N LEU A 78 22.22 -19.02 -14.32
CA LEU A 78 22.69 -17.92 -15.16
C LEU A 78 23.32 -18.38 -16.48
N ALA A 79 23.86 -19.60 -16.51
CA ALA A 79 24.38 -20.21 -17.74
C ALA A 79 23.24 -20.66 -18.68
N TYR A 80 22.02 -20.80 -18.15
CA TYR A 80 20.86 -21.34 -18.86
C TYR A 80 20.01 -20.28 -19.57
N ILE A 81 20.40 -19.01 -19.48
CA ILE A 81 19.69 -17.92 -20.16
C ILE A 81 19.72 -18.20 -21.68
N PRO A 82 18.57 -18.30 -22.36
CA PRO A 82 18.52 -18.61 -23.79
C PRO A 82 19.05 -17.45 -24.63
N LEU A 83 19.73 -17.76 -25.73
CA LEU A 83 20.08 -16.79 -26.77
C LEU A 83 18.85 -16.40 -27.60
N PRO A 84 18.80 -15.18 -28.17
CA PRO A 84 17.69 -14.76 -29.03
C PRO A 84 17.53 -15.74 -30.19
N GLN A 85 16.31 -16.23 -30.42
CA GLN A 85 16.01 -17.04 -31.59
C GLN A 85 15.28 -16.25 -32.67
N SER A 86 14.52 -15.23 -32.25
CA SER A 86 13.75 -14.38 -33.13
C SER A 86 13.91 -12.92 -32.71
N PRO A 87 14.02 -11.98 -33.66
CA PRO A 87 13.96 -10.55 -33.36
C PRO A 87 12.59 -10.13 -32.77
N ASP A 88 11.56 -10.97 -32.92
CA ASP A 88 10.19 -10.68 -32.47
C ASP A 88 9.92 -11.10 -31.00
N ASP A 89 10.83 -11.83 -30.35
CA ASP A 89 10.66 -12.17 -28.92
C ASP A 89 10.78 -10.89 -28.09
N VAL A 90 9.74 -10.57 -27.33
CA VAL A 90 9.67 -9.38 -26.47
C VAL A 90 10.83 -9.28 -25.48
N LEU A 91 11.44 -10.41 -25.12
CA LEU A 91 12.59 -10.44 -24.21
C LEU A 91 13.94 -10.16 -24.90
N SER A 92 14.02 -10.26 -26.22
CA SER A 92 15.25 -10.03 -26.99
C SER A 92 15.12 -9.02 -28.13
N CYS A 93 13.94 -8.46 -28.34
CA CYS A 93 13.70 -7.49 -29.41
C CYS A 93 14.43 -6.17 -29.18
N THR A 94 14.67 -5.45 -30.27
CA THR A 94 15.18 -4.09 -30.25
C THR A 94 14.06 -3.13 -29.87
N ILE A 95 14.30 -2.29 -28.86
CA ILE A 95 13.31 -1.31 -28.41
C ILE A 95 13.22 -0.16 -29.40
N THR A 96 12.03 0.10 -29.92
CA THR A 96 11.77 1.17 -30.90
C THR A 96 10.66 2.10 -30.41
N ARG A 97 10.61 3.32 -30.96
CA ARG A 97 9.60 4.31 -30.54
C ARG A 97 8.15 3.90 -30.82
N SER A 98 7.90 2.90 -31.67
CA SER A 98 6.55 2.36 -31.87
C SER A 98 6.03 1.63 -30.62
N MET A 99 6.92 1.23 -29.71
CA MET A 99 6.55 0.64 -28.42
C MET A 99 6.14 1.70 -27.38
N TRP A 100 6.25 3.00 -27.72
CA TRP A 100 6.06 4.15 -26.83
C TRP A 100 4.83 4.95 -27.21
N THR A 101 3.71 4.68 -26.56
CA THR A 101 2.40 5.23 -26.91
C THR A 101 2.06 6.43 -26.03
N LYS A 102 1.58 7.52 -26.64
CA LYS A 102 1.11 8.70 -25.90
C LYS A 102 -0.10 8.37 -25.02
N VAL A 103 -0.13 8.92 -23.81
CA VAL A 103 -1.30 8.80 -22.92
C VAL A 103 -2.33 9.88 -23.31
N PRO A 104 -3.59 9.49 -23.65
CA PRO A 104 -4.64 10.46 -23.98
C PRO A 104 -4.87 11.45 -22.84
N GLY A 105 -4.94 12.75 -23.16
CA GLY A 105 -5.20 13.81 -22.17
C GLY A 105 -4.00 14.24 -21.33
N MET A 106 -2.81 13.63 -21.49
CA MET A 106 -1.61 13.99 -20.72
C MET A 106 -0.43 14.37 -21.64
N SER A 107 -0.18 15.66 -21.77
CA SER A 107 0.92 16.16 -22.61
C SER A 107 2.28 15.72 -22.09
N GLY A 108 3.09 15.13 -22.97
CA GLY A 108 4.45 14.68 -22.66
C GLY A 108 4.54 13.35 -21.91
N TYR A 109 3.42 12.69 -21.61
CA TYR A 109 3.39 11.38 -20.96
C TYR A 109 3.10 10.27 -21.96
N HIS A 110 3.79 9.16 -21.76
CA HIS A 110 3.72 7.99 -22.61
C HIS A 110 3.74 6.73 -21.76
N THR A 111 3.29 5.63 -22.35
CA THR A 111 3.29 4.29 -21.74
C THR A 111 3.68 3.25 -22.79
N ILE A 112 3.88 2.01 -22.36
CA ILE A 112 4.13 0.89 -23.26
C ILE A 112 2.90 0.59 -24.13
N ALA A 113 3.13 0.31 -25.42
CA ALA A 113 2.07 -0.14 -26.32
C ALA A 113 1.47 -1.48 -25.86
N ASP A 114 0.15 -1.61 -26.02
CA ASP A 114 -0.65 -2.70 -25.45
C ASP A 114 -0.14 -4.10 -25.82
N THR A 115 0.31 -4.29 -27.06
CA THR A 115 0.84 -5.57 -27.56
C THR A 115 2.06 -6.04 -26.75
N PHE A 116 3.05 -5.17 -26.56
CA PHE A 116 4.26 -5.48 -25.80
C PHE A 116 3.98 -5.57 -24.31
N ARG A 117 3.04 -4.75 -23.81
CA ARG A 117 2.58 -4.81 -22.43
C ARG A 117 2.02 -6.19 -22.07
N ASP A 118 1.17 -6.73 -22.94
CA ASP A 118 0.50 -8.00 -22.71
C ASP A 118 1.48 -9.17 -22.83
N GLN A 119 2.42 -9.12 -23.78
CA GLN A 119 3.50 -10.11 -23.89
C GLN A 119 4.41 -10.12 -22.64
N LEU A 120 4.84 -8.95 -22.16
CA LEU A 120 5.65 -8.86 -20.93
C LEU A 120 4.87 -9.33 -19.69
N ARG A 121 3.56 -9.07 -19.63
CA ARG A 121 2.69 -9.55 -18.55
C ARG A 121 2.66 -11.08 -18.49
N GLU A 122 2.49 -11.72 -19.64
CA GLU A 122 2.46 -13.18 -19.74
C GLU A 122 3.78 -13.81 -19.27
N GLU A 123 4.91 -13.24 -19.66
CA GLU A 123 6.24 -13.66 -19.20
C GLU A 123 6.39 -13.47 -17.69
N LEU A 124 5.99 -12.32 -17.15
CA LEU A 124 6.04 -12.05 -15.70
C LEU A 124 5.17 -13.03 -14.91
N HIS A 125 3.92 -13.26 -15.32
CA HIS A 125 3.02 -14.19 -14.64
C HIS A 125 3.51 -15.64 -14.73
N SER A 126 4.08 -16.02 -15.86
CA SER A 126 4.75 -17.30 -16.05
C SER A 126 5.90 -17.48 -15.06
N ALA A 127 6.74 -16.46 -14.89
CA ALA A 127 7.84 -16.46 -13.93
C ALA A 127 7.35 -16.50 -12.47
N MET A 128 6.30 -15.76 -12.12
CA MET A 128 5.71 -15.77 -10.77
C MET A 128 5.22 -17.17 -10.40
N ARG A 129 4.40 -17.81 -11.25
CA ARG A 129 3.90 -19.18 -11.01
C ARG A 129 5.03 -20.20 -10.85
N LEU A 130 6.08 -20.06 -11.66
CA LEU A 130 7.27 -20.90 -11.53
C LEU A 130 7.94 -20.70 -10.16
N CYS A 131 8.20 -19.46 -9.74
CA CYS A 131 8.87 -19.18 -8.48
C CYS A 131 8.06 -19.67 -7.28
N GLU A 132 6.74 -19.39 -7.26
CA GLU A 132 5.82 -19.87 -6.22
C GLU A 132 5.84 -21.39 -6.06
N SER A 133 5.89 -22.13 -7.18
CA SER A 133 5.86 -23.59 -7.17
C SER A 133 7.22 -24.25 -6.94
N SER A 134 8.33 -23.60 -7.30
CA SER A 134 9.69 -24.17 -7.26
C SER A 134 10.49 -23.77 -6.02
N PHE A 135 10.33 -22.55 -5.51
CA PHE A 135 11.14 -22.05 -4.39
C PHE A 135 10.98 -22.89 -3.11
N PRO A 136 9.76 -23.27 -2.68
CA PRO A 136 9.61 -24.12 -1.50
C PRO A 136 10.26 -25.49 -1.69
N LYS A 137 10.18 -26.06 -2.90
CA LYS A 137 10.75 -27.37 -3.23
C LYS A 137 12.28 -27.34 -3.18
N LEU A 138 12.89 -26.31 -3.77
CA LEU A 138 14.34 -26.13 -3.73
C LEU A 138 14.87 -25.92 -2.31
N ARG A 139 14.17 -25.12 -1.48
CA ARG A 139 14.56 -24.92 -0.07
C ARG A 139 14.51 -26.21 0.74
N ALA A 140 13.60 -27.13 0.39
CA ALA A 140 13.51 -28.44 1.02
C ALA A 140 14.64 -29.39 0.60
N MET A 141 15.26 -29.19 -0.57
CA MET A 141 16.36 -30.02 -1.07
C MET A 141 17.70 -29.58 -0.48
N THR A 142 18.31 -30.42 0.36
CA THR A 142 19.61 -30.12 1.00
C THR A 142 20.73 -29.81 0.01
N SER A 143 20.77 -30.54 -1.11
CA SER A 143 21.78 -30.39 -2.17
C SER A 143 21.75 -29.03 -2.87
N TYR A 144 20.65 -28.27 -2.76
CA TYR A 144 20.47 -26.99 -3.46
C TYR A 144 20.26 -25.81 -2.50
N ARG A 145 20.57 -25.97 -1.21
CA ARG A 145 20.45 -24.88 -0.22
C ARG A 145 21.40 -23.71 -0.45
N HIS A 146 22.51 -23.95 -1.14
CA HIS A 146 23.49 -22.93 -1.50
C HIS A 146 23.04 -22.06 -2.70
N ILE A 147 21.92 -22.41 -3.33
CA ILE A 147 21.40 -21.69 -4.50
C ILE A 147 20.69 -20.42 -4.05
N ASP A 148 21.13 -19.28 -4.60
CA ASP A 148 20.48 -18.00 -4.40
C ASP A 148 19.23 -17.93 -5.28
N LEU A 149 18.06 -18.09 -4.65
CA LEU A 149 16.79 -18.03 -5.35
C LEU A 149 16.59 -16.61 -5.93
N PRO A 150 16.17 -16.46 -7.21
CA PRO A 150 16.06 -15.17 -7.90
C PRO A 150 14.83 -14.36 -7.46
N GLN A 151 14.56 -14.26 -6.15
CA GLN A 151 13.45 -13.49 -5.58
C GLN A 151 13.62 -11.99 -5.86
N ILE A 152 14.83 -11.46 -5.64
CA ILE A 152 15.14 -10.05 -5.92
C ILE A 152 14.96 -9.75 -7.42
N THR A 153 15.37 -10.68 -8.29
CA THR A 153 15.18 -10.59 -9.74
C THR A 153 13.68 -10.54 -10.10
N LEU A 154 12.85 -11.39 -9.47
CA LEU A 154 11.40 -11.38 -9.64
C LEU A 154 10.77 -10.05 -9.18
N ASP A 155 11.17 -9.55 -8.02
CA ASP A 155 10.66 -8.28 -7.48
C ASP A 155 11.02 -7.10 -8.39
N ARG A 156 12.27 -7.06 -8.90
CA ARG A 156 12.73 -6.03 -9.85
C ARG A 156 12.07 -6.16 -11.23
N ALA A 157 11.81 -7.38 -11.71
CA ALA A 157 11.04 -7.61 -12.94
C ALA A 157 9.64 -7.00 -12.81
N ALA A 158 8.95 -7.30 -11.69
CA ALA A 158 7.63 -6.77 -11.42
C ALA A 158 7.65 -5.24 -11.31
N THR A 159 8.56 -4.66 -10.53
CA THR A 159 8.71 -3.20 -10.42
C THR A 159 8.93 -2.54 -11.78
N SER A 160 9.87 -3.07 -12.58
CA SER A 160 10.21 -2.48 -13.88
C SER A 160 9.03 -2.58 -14.86
N TYR A 161 8.32 -3.70 -14.86
CA TYR A 161 7.09 -3.88 -15.62
C TYR A 161 6.01 -2.86 -15.23
N TYR A 162 5.77 -2.68 -13.91
CA TYR A 162 4.77 -1.73 -13.42
C TYR A 162 5.11 -0.29 -13.77
N ARG A 163 6.40 0.04 -13.83
CA ARG A 163 6.89 1.36 -14.28
C ARG A 163 6.63 1.60 -15.76
N LEU A 164 6.85 0.59 -16.60
CA LEU A 164 6.53 0.66 -18.04
C LEU A 164 5.03 0.85 -18.28
N CYS A 165 4.21 0.18 -17.48
CA CYS A 165 2.75 0.33 -17.51
C CYS A 165 2.27 1.67 -16.97
N GLY A 166 3.13 2.38 -16.24
CA GLY A 166 2.87 3.72 -15.73
C GLY A 166 3.09 4.80 -16.80
N GLU A 167 3.02 6.04 -16.33
CA GLU A 167 3.23 7.23 -17.14
C GLU A 167 4.72 7.63 -17.08
N LEU A 168 5.41 7.50 -18.20
CA LEU A 168 6.82 7.90 -18.35
C LEU A 168 6.92 9.14 -19.24
N ARG A 169 7.74 10.11 -18.82
CA ARG A 169 7.94 11.36 -19.58
C ARG A 169 9.03 11.25 -20.64
N PRO A 170 10.27 10.84 -20.31
CA PRO A 170 11.31 10.80 -21.30
C PRO A 170 11.46 9.41 -21.92
N TRP A 171 11.87 9.37 -23.19
CA TRP A 171 12.14 8.14 -23.94
C TRP A 171 13.22 7.27 -23.27
N HIS A 172 14.23 7.89 -22.66
CA HIS A 172 15.33 7.17 -22.03
C HIS A 172 14.86 6.32 -20.83
N ASP A 173 13.95 6.84 -19.99
CA ASP A 173 13.35 6.09 -18.88
C ASP A 173 12.63 4.84 -19.41
N PHE A 174 11.85 5.02 -20.47
CA PHE A 174 11.13 3.92 -21.10
C PHE A 174 12.09 2.81 -21.55
N VAL A 175 13.13 3.16 -22.29
CA VAL A 175 14.12 2.18 -22.77
C VAL A 175 14.79 1.47 -21.60
N GLU A 176 15.16 2.22 -20.56
CA GLU A 176 15.84 1.71 -19.38
C GLU A 176 14.98 0.71 -18.61
N TYR A 177 13.73 1.05 -18.29
CA TYR A 177 12.81 0.11 -17.64
C TYR A 177 12.50 -1.10 -18.51
N PHE A 178 12.39 -0.93 -19.83
CA PHE A 178 12.11 -2.03 -20.76
C PHE A 178 13.28 -3.01 -20.80
N ARG A 179 14.51 -2.53 -20.97
CA ARG A 179 15.72 -3.37 -20.94
C ARG A 179 15.89 -4.09 -19.60
N ASN A 180 15.65 -3.39 -18.50
CA ASN A 180 15.70 -4.00 -17.17
C ASN A 180 14.66 -5.12 -17.05
N THR A 181 13.44 -4.89 -17.51
CA THR A 181 12.37 -5.90 -17.51
C THR A 181 12.78 -7.11 -18.37
N GLN A 182 13.31 -6.89 -19.57
CA GLN A 182 13.83 -7.97 -20.43
C GLN A 182 14.92 -8.78 -19.71
N GLN A 183 15.90 -8.11 -19.11
CA GLN A 183 17.01 -8.75 -18.39
C GLN A 183 16.52 -9.62 -17.23
N TYR A 184 15.65 -9.09 -16.38
CA TYR A 184 15.17 -9.83 -15.21
C TYR A 184 14.30 -11.03 -15.64
N LEU A 185 13.46 -10.87 -16.66
CA LEU A 185 12.63 -11.96 -17.18
C LEU A 185 13.49 -13.03 -17.90
N LEU A 186 14.55 -12.64 -18.61
CA LEU A 186 15.51 -13.59 -19.20
C LEU A 186 16.24 -14.40 -18.13
N GLU A 187 16.63 -13.79 -17.02
CA GLU A 187 17.22 -14.50 -15.88
C GLU A 187 16.24 -15.52 -15.28
N LEU A 188 14.96 -15.13 -15.11
CA LEU A 188 13.91 -16.02 -14.62
C LEU A 188 13.59 -17.15 -15.62
N ARG A 189 13.70 -16.89 -16.92
CA ARG A 189 13.60 -17.91 -17.98
C ARG A 189 14.78 -18.88 -17.92
N GLY A 190 15.99 -18.40 -17.63
CA GLY A 190 17.16 -19.23 -17.34
C GLY A 190 16.96 -20.11 -16.09
N PHE A 191 16.42 -19.55 -15.01
CA PHE A 191 16.02 -20.29 -13.82
C PHE A 191 15.02 -21.40 -14.11
N ARG A 192 14.02 -21.14 -14.95
CA ARG A 192 13.06 -22.16 -15.41
C ARG A 192 13.75 -23.34 -16.09
N ALA A 193 14.63 -23.05 -17.05
CA ALA A 193 15.34 -24.08 -17.80
C ALA A 193 16.23 -24.93 -16.88
N TRP A 194 16.96 -24.28 -15.97
CA TRP A 194 17.78 -24.97 -14.97
C TRP A 194 16.94 -25.83 -14.02
N TYR A 195 15.85 -25.28 -13.48
CA TYR A 195 14.99 -25.99 -12.55
C TYR A 195 14.34 -27.23 -13.20
N ASN A 196 13.93 -27.11 -14.46
CA ASN A 196 13.38 -28.23 -15.22
C ASN A 196 14.41 -29.36 -15.36
N ASP A 197 15.66 -29.03 -15.69
CA ASP A 197 16.73 -30.03 -15.82
C ASP A 197 16.97 -30.83 -14.55
N ILE A 198 17.15 -30.13 -13.43
CA ILE A 198 17.41 -30.81 -12.16
C ILE A 198 16.18 -31.59 -11.67
N SER A 199 14.98 -31.21 -12.11
CA SER A 199 13.73 -31.89 -11.78
C SER A 199 13.47 -33.11 -12.69
N SER A 200 13.93 -33.09 -13.95
CA SER A 200 13.70 -34.16 -14.93
C SER A 200 14.68 -35.34 -14.80
N GLY A 201 15.72 -35.20 -13.98
CA GLY A 201 16.76 -36.23 -13.84
C GLY A 201 17.67 -36.31 -15.07
N SER A 202 18.14 -37.53 -15.39
CA SER A 202 19.26 -37.77 -16.33
C SER A 202 18.94 -37.66 -17.82
N THR A 203 17.73 -37.25 -18.22
CA THR A 203 17.36 -37.15 -19.65
C THR A 203 17.65 -35.73 -20.14
N PRO A 204 18.65 -35.52 -21.03
CA PRO A 204 18.96 -34.18 -21.51
C PRO A 204 17.78 -33.64 -22.31
N LEU A 205 17.17 -32.56 -21.83
CA LEU A 205 16.15 -31.85 -22.59
C LEU A 205 16.81 -31.17 -23.79
N VAL A 206 16.23 -31.36 -24.97
CA VAL A 206 16.57 -30.58 -26.17
C VAL A 206 16.26 -29.12 -25.86
N ARG A 207 17.26 -28.25 -25.94
CA ARG A 207 17.13 -26.84 -25.59
C ARG A 207 17.65 -25.92 -26.66
N GLN A 208 17.14 -24.69 -26.60
CA GLN A 208 17.66 -23.57 -27.36
C GLN A 208 19.10 -23.26 -26.94
N PRO A 209 19.95 -22.73 -27.85
CA PRO A 209 21.28 -22.27 -27.49
C PRO A 209 21.24 -21.32 -26.29
N THR A 210 22.17 -21.50 -25.37
CA THR A 210 22.23 -20.72 -24.12
C THR A 210 23.43 -19.78 -24.15
N ARG A 211 23.32 -18.67 -23.40
CA ARG A 211 24.40 -17.71 -23.14
C ARG A 211 25.65 -18.41 -22.61
N GLY A 212 25.45 -19.44 -21.79
CA GLY A 212 26.53 -20.26 -21.31
C GLY A 212 27.39 -19.63 -20.23
N CYS A 213 28.48 -20.33 -19.89
CA CYS A 213 29.41 -19.87 -18.86
C CYS A 213 30.87 -20.21 -19.17
N THR A 214 31.79 -19.51 -18.50
CA THR A 214 33.18 -19.92 -18.39
C THR A 214 33.41 -20.67 -17.08
N VAL A 215 34.08 -21.82 -17.14
CA VAL A 215 34.36 -22.68 -15.97
C VAL A 215 35.86 -22.87 -15.78
N PRO A 216 36.34 -22.98 -14.52
CA PRO A 216 37.75 -23.20 -14.24
C PRO A 216 38.18 -24.68 -14.30
N THR A 217 37.24 -25.64 -14.34
CA THR A 217 37.53 -27.08 -14.25
C THR A 217 36.84 -27.90 -15.35
N LEU A 218 37.45 -29.02 -15.72
CA LEU A 218 36.88 -29.97 -16.69
C LEU A 218 35.65 -30.70 -16.14
N GLU A 219 35.55 -30.87 -14.82
CA GLU A 219 34.37 -31.48 -14.18
C GLU A 219 33.13 -30.59 -14.38
N LEU A 220 33.25 -29.29 -14.10
CA LEU A 220 32.17 -28.33 -14.33
C LEU A 220 31.82 -28.24 -15.82
N TYR A 221 32.82 -28.31 -16.70
CA TYR A 221 32.62 -28.37 -18.14
C TYR A 221 31.76 -29.57 -18.54
N ALA A 222 32.17 -30.78 -18.16
CA ALA A 222 31.45 -32.01 -18.48
C ALA A 222 30.01 -31.96 -17.94
N SER A 223 29.84 -31.57 -16.67
CA SER A 223 28.51 -31.51 -16.03
C SER A 223 27.54 -30.57 -16.75
N HIS A 224 28.01 -29.48 -17.36
CA HIS A 224 27.15 -28.51 -18.04
C HIS A 224 26.96 -28.85 -19.52
N VAL A 225 27.97 -29.43 -20.17
CA VAL A 225 27.87 -29.95 -21.54
C VAL A 225 26.88 -31.11 -21.62
N ASP A 226 26.86 -31.99 -20.62
CA ASP A 226 25.88 -33.09 -20.51
C ASP A 226 24.43 -32.56 -20.41
N ARG A 227 24.30 -31.31 -19.98
CA ARG A 227 23.04 -30.57 -19.91
C ARG A 227 22.87 -29.62 -21.10
N ASN A 228 23.55 -29.83 -22.23
CA ASN A 228 23.44 -28.99 -23.43
C ASN A 228 23.63 -27.47 -23.18
N VAL A 229 24.36 -27.08 -22.13
CA VAL A 229 24.72 -25.67 -21.88
C VAL A 229 25.99 -25.33 -22.65
N THR A 230 26.08 -24.13 -23.21
CA THR A 230 27.32 -23.65 -23.85
C THR A 230 28.35 -23.38 -22.75
N VAL A 231 29.51 -24.03 -22.79
CA VAL A 231 30.53 -23.87 -21.74
C VAL A 231 31.90 -23.70 -22.35
N TYR A 232 32.69 -22.81 -21.75
CA TYR A 232 34.06 -22.53 -22.13
C TYR A 232 34.97 -22.83 -20.94
N VAL A 233 36.02 -23.63 -21.13
CA VAL A 233 36.99 -23.89 -20.07
C VAL A 233 38.05 -22.80 -20.09
N SER A 234 38.23 -22.13 -18.95
CA SER A 234 39.37 -21.24 -18.73
C SER A 234 40.59 -22.10 -18.41
N VAL A 235 41.55 -22.12 -19.34
CA VAL A 235 42.83 -22.82 -19.20
C VAL A 235 43.94 -21.79 -19.03
N PRO A 236 44.95 -22.04 -18.16
CA PRO A 236 46.12 -21.18 -18.12
C PRO A 236 46.83 -21.19 -19.47
N GLU A 237 47.29 -20.04 -19.92
CA GLU A 237 47.89 -19.83 -21.25
C GLU A 237 49.01 -20.84 -21.56
N HIS A 238 49.84 -21.16 -20.56
CA HIS A 238 50.95 -22.09 -20.70
C HIS A 238 50.54 -23.57 -20.90
N TYR A 239 49.27 -23.91 -20.66
CA TYR A 239 48.72 -25.25 -20.90
C TYR A 239 48.02 -25.39 -22.26
N TYR A 240 47.85 -24.29 -23.01
CA TYR A 240 47.04 -24.30 -24.22
C TYR A 240 47.77 -23.72 -25.44
N ASN A 241 48.14 -24.60 -26.37
CA ASN A 241 48.53 -24.19 -27.72
C ASN A 241 47.26 -24.11 -28.58
N LEU A 242 46.87 -22.91 -29.01
CA LEU A 242 45.87 -22.73 -30.05
C LEU A 242 46.30 -23.55 -31.28
N ASP A 243 45.37 -24.29 -31.87
CA ASP A 243 45.60 -24.95 -33.15
C ASP A 243 46.12 -23.89 -34.14
N PRO A 244 47.36 -24.01 -34.64
CA PRO A 244 47.97 -22.96 -35.46
C PRO A 244 47.23 -22.74 -36.79
N ARG A 245 46.31 -23.64 -37.16
CA ARG A 245 45.43 -23.51 -38.34
C ARG A 245 44.15 -22.72 -38.05
N LYS A 246 43.83 -22.45 -36.78
CA LYS A 246 42.64 -21.70 -36.37
C LYS A 246 43.05 -20.27 -36.04
N HIS A 247 42.68 -19.34 -36.93
CA HIS A 247 42.80 -17.91 -36.65
C HIS A 247 41.60 -17.45 -35.82
N VAL A 248 41.82 -17.23 -34.52
CA VAL A 248 40.83 -16.59 -33.65
C VAL A 248 41.27 -15.14 -33.46
N LEU A 249 40.40 -14.19 -33.83
CA LEU A 249 40.64 -12.78 -33.57
C LEU A 249 40.52 -12.53 -32.07
N LEU A 250 41.65 -12.42 -31.37
CA LEU A 250 41.68 -12.06 -29.96
C LEU A 250 41.49 -10.55 -29.82
N GLN A 251 40.31 -10.15 -29.34
CA GLN A 251 40.04 -8.76 -28.98
C GLN A 251 39.97 -8.62 -27.47
N PRO A 252 40.67 -7.66 -26.85
CA PRO A 252 40.50 -7.34 -25.44
C PRO A 252 39.03 -7.11 -25.10
N ARG A 253 38.54 -7.60 -23.95
CA ARG A 253 37.17 -7.28 -23.52
C ARG A 253 36.93 -5.77 -23.47
N SER A 254 37.96 -4.97 -23.16
CA SER A 254 37.92 -3.51 -23.16
C SER A 254 37.71 -2.86 -24.53
N THR A 255 38.04 -3.54 -25.64
CA THR A 255 37.78 -3.04 -26.99
C THR A 255 36.31 -3.22 -27.41
N CYS A 256 35.61 -4.18 -26.81
CA CYS A 256 34.18 -4.46 -27.09
C CYS A 256 33.25 -3.95 -25.97
N CYS A 257 33.78 -3.78 -24.76
CA CYS A 257 33.06 -3.31 -23.57
C CYS A 257 33.92 -2.26 -22.85
N ARG A 258 33.67 -0.97 -23.07
CA ARG A 258 34.26 0.09 -22.24
C ARG A 258 33.58 0.09 -20.88
N ILE A 259 34.14 -0.68 -19.96
CA ILE A 259 33.75 -0.65 -18.55
C ILE A 259 34.70 0.31 -17.84
N GLN A 260 34.28 1.56 -17.67
CA GLN A 260 35.00 2.49 -16.79
C GLN A 260 34.38 2.42 -15.39
N ALA A 261 35.22 2.18 -14.38
CA ALA A 261 34.84 2.46 -13.01
C ALA A 261 34.67 3.97 -12.87
N TRP A 262 33.49 4.41 -12.47
CA TRP A 262 33.16 5.83 -12.35
C TRP A 262 33.99 6.44 -11.21
N SER A 263 35.10 7.10 -11.56
CA SER A 263 36.09 7.60 -10.61
C SER A 263 36.14 9.13 -10.52
N GLY A 264 35.08 9.83 -10.94
CA GLY A 264 35.17 11.28 -11.17
C GLY A 264 33.95 12.15 -10.95
N LEU A 265 32.83 11.66 -10.39
CA LEU A 265 31.73 12.57 -10.00
C LEU A 265 31.86 12.94 -8.51
N ASN A 266 32.01 14.24 -8.26
CA ASN A 266 31.95 14.83 -6.93
C ASN A 266 30.66 14.37 -6.24
N SER A 267 30.83 13.75 -5.07
CA SER A 267 29.82 13.15 -4.18
C SER A 267 28.83 14.15 -3.55
N ALA A 268 28.57 15.28 -4.21
CA ALA A 268 27.70 16.33 -3.71
C ALA A 268 26.28 16.19 -4.30
N SER A 269 25.41 15.50 -3.58
CA SER A 269 23.95 15.73 -3.59
C SER A 269 23.19 15.48 -4.91
N GLU A 270 23.47 14.40 -5.62
CA GLU A 270 22.58 14.00 -6.72
C GLU A 270 21.29 13.38 -6.16
N LYS A 271 20.26 14.21 -6.05
CA LYS A 271 18.87 13.76 -5.90
C LYS A 271 18.54 12.90 -7.13
N HIS A 272 18.53 11.59 -6.97
CA HIS A 272 18.13 10.67 -8.02
C HIS A 272 16.61 10.41 -7.97
N THR A 273 16.00 10.20 -9.13
CA THR A 273 14.53 10.15 -9.31
C THR A 273 14.05 8.81 -9.84
N LYS A 274 14.90 7.78 -9.83
CA LYS A 274 14.62 6.39 -10.23
C LYS A 274 15.01 5.43 -9.11
N GLU A 275 14.58 4.18 -9.23
CA GLU A 275 15.04 3.10 -8.35
C GLU A 275 16.56 2.97 -8.42
N ILE A 276 17.19 2.82 -7.25
CA ILE A 276 18.65 2.88 -7.12
C ILE A 276 19.35 1.91 -8.08
N TRP A 277 18.81 0.72 -8.31
CA TRP A 277 19.39 -0.30 -9.19
C TRP A 277 19.37 0.00 -10.68
N LEU A 278 18.71 1.09 -11.10
CA LEU A 278 18.78 1.59 -12.47
C LEU A 278 20.02 2.46 -12.70
N TYR A 279 20.57 3.03 -11.63
CA TYR A 279 21.82 3.78 -11.69
C TYR A 279 23.02 2.84 -11.71
N LEU A 280 24.05 3.29 -12.42
CA LEU A 280 25.34 2.63 -12.48
C LEU A 280 25.87 2.33 -11.08
N LEU A 281 26.38 1.12 -10.93
CA LEU A 281 26.83 0.59 -9.66
C LEU A 281 28.29 0.94 -9.45
N HIS A 282 28.58 1.51 -8.29
CA HIS A 282 29.96 1.66 -7.86
C HIS A 282 30.35 0.38 -7.13
N VAL A 283 31.19 -0.42 -7.78
CA VAL A 283 31.78 -1.63 -7.19
C VAL A 283 33.28 -1.46 -7.05
N LYS A 284 33.80 -1.85 -5.89
CA LYS A 284 35.22 -1.79 -5.58
C LYS A 284 36.08 -2.67 -6.50
N TYR A 285 35.51 -3.77 -7.01
CA TYR A 285 36.18 -4.68 -7.93
C TYR A 285 35.23 -5.13 -9.05
N ILE A 286 35.74 -5.20 -10.27
CA ILE A 286 34.97 -5.57 -11.47
C ILE A 286 34.28 -6.95 -11.34
N LYS A 287 34.87 -7.87 -10.58
CA LYS A 287 34.30 -9.20 -10.34
C LYS A 287 32.96 -9.16 -9.58
N TYR A 288 32.70 -8.11 -8.80
CA TYR A 288 31.46 -7.92 -8.05
C TYR A 288 30.39 -7.16 -8.84
N PHE A 289 30.74 -6.66 -10.02
CA PHE A 289 29.85 -5.85 -10.84
C PHE A 289 28.56 -6.59 -11.16
N GLU A 290 28.68 -7.84 -11.64
CA GLU A 290 27.55 -8.67 -12.03
C GLU A 290 26.62 -8.97 -10.83
N ASP A 291 27.19 -9.26 -9.66
CA ASP A 291 26.41 -9.51 -8.43
C ASP A 291 25.69 -8.25 -7.96
N ALA A 292 26.35 -7.10 -8.05
CA ALA A 292 25.77 -5.81 -7.70
C ALA A 292 24.64 -5.41 -8.68
N VAL A 293 24.82 -5.65 -10.00
CA VAL A 293 23.78 -5.42 -11.03
C VAL A 293 22.53 -6.21 -10.73
N ARG A 294 22.70 -7.44 -10.24
CA ARG A 294 21.58 -8.32 -9.87
C ARG A 294 21.04 -8.04 -8.47
N GLY A 295 21.61 -7.09 -7.73
CA GLY A 295 21.16 -6.75 -6.37
C GLY A 295 21.53 -7.76 -5.31
N ARG A 296 22.51 -8.61 -5.59
CA ARG A 296 22.97 -9.69 -4.71
C ARG A 296 24.15 -9.25 -3.83
N SER A 297 24.84 -8.18 -4.25
CA SER A 297 25.82 -7.48 -3.41
C SER A 297 25.27 -6.11 -2.99
N PRO A 298 25.53 -5.69 -1.74
CA PRO A 298 25.17 -4.34 -1.30
C PRO A 298 25.92 -3.30 -2.16
N ARG A 299 25.23 -2.20 -2.45
CA ARG A 299 25.85 -1.02 -3.08
C ARG A 299 26.70 -0.32 -2.04
N GLU A 300 27.87 0.15 -2.45
CA GLU A 300 28.76 0.96 -1.59
C GLU A 300 28.67 2.47 -1.92
N ASP A 301 27.75 2.87 -2.81
CA ASP A 301 27.54 4.27 -3.20
C ASP A 301 26.50 5.02 -2.35
N ALA A 302 26.61 6.36 -2.36
CA ALA A 302 25.81 7.28 -1.57
C ALA A 302 24.38 7.50 -2.10
N LEU A 303 23.94 6.77 -3.13
CA LEU A 303 22.69 6.98 -3.86
C LEU A 303 21.47 6.32 -3.17
N ASN A 304 21.40 6.34 -1.85
CA ASN A 304 20.20 5.86 -1.16
C ASN A 304 19.00 6.77 -1.47
N PRO A 305 17.85 6.21 -1.88
CA PRO A 305 16.66 7.02 -2.16
C PRO A 305 16.27 7.83 -0.93
N THR A 306 15.85 9.08 -1.14
CA THR A 306 15.29 9.87 -0.05
C THR A 306 14.04 9.18 0.49
N PRO A 307 13.72 9.26 1.79
CA PRO A 307 12.52 8.62 2.36
C PRO A 307 11.21 9.03 1.64
N GLU A 308 11.15 10.29 1.18
CA GLU A 308 10.02 10.80 0.40
C GLU A 308 9.88 10.13 -0.97
N TYR A 309 11.01 9.85 -1.61
CA TYR A 309 11.03 9.17 -2.90
C TYR A 309 10.77 7.67 -2.74
N GLU A 310 11.32 7.04 -1.72
CA GLU A 310 11.02 5.66 -1.34
C GLU A 310 9.51 5.47 -1.09
N ALA A 311 8.87 6.38 -0.37
CA ALA A 311 7.41 6.36 -0.19
C ALA A 311 6.64 6.50 -1.52
N LYS A 312 7.12 7.31 -2.46
CA LYS A 312 6.55 7.43 -3.81
C LYS A 312 6.75 6.16 -4.64
N LEU A 313 7.90 5.50 -4.51
CA LEU A 313 8.19 4.21 -5.14
C LEU A 313 7.17 3.17 -4.68
N ASP A 314 7.00 3.03 -3.37
CA ASP A 314 6.08 2.08 -2.77
C ASP A 314 4.62 2.34 -3.12
N ALA A 315 4.21 3.60 -3.19
CA ALA A 315 2.85 3.97 -3.61
C ALA A 315 2.60 3.58 -5.07
N SER A 316 3.58 3.79 -5.95
CA SER A 316 3.48 3.43 -7.37
C SER A 316 3.44 1.91 -7.57
N HIS A 317 4.23 1.14 -6.82
CA HIS A 317 4.20 -0.32 -6.86
C HIS A 317 2.84 -0.87 -6.44
N ARG A 318 2.26 -0.31 -5.37
CA ARG A 318 0.91 -0.67 -4.90
C ARG A 318 -0.14 -0.40 -5.97
N LYS A 319 -0.08 0.77 -6.62
CA LYS A 319 -1.00 1.14 -7.72
C LYS A 319 -0.86 0.20 -8.91
N GLY A 320 0.37 -0.17 -9.30
CA GLY A 320 0.63 -1.12 -10.39
C GLY A 320 0.04 -2.50 -10.11
N LYS A 321 0.35 -3.09 -8.94
CA LYS A 321 -0.21 -4.39 -8.51
C LYS A 321 -1.73 -4.39 -8.46
N GLN A 322 -2.33 -3.26 -8.02
CA GLN A 322 -3.78 -3.09 -8.00
C GLN A 322 -4.38 -3.11 -9.42
N MET A 323 -3.76 -2.43 -10.38
CA MET A 323 -4.23 -2.39 -11.77
C MET A 323 -4.16 -3.76 -12.46
N ASP A 324 -3.12 -4.54 -12.21
CA ASP A 324 -3.03 -5.90 -12.74
C ASP A 324 -4.04 -6.85 -12.09
N ALA A 325 -4.22 -6.77 -10.77
CA ALA A 325 -5.26 -7.55 -10.10
C ALA A 325 -6.67 -7.21 -10.62
N LEU A 326 -6.91 -5.95 -11.01
CA LEU A 326 -8.16 -5.53 -11.64
C LEU A 326 -8.28 -6.08 -13.07
N ARG A 327 -7.21 -6.04 -13.87
CA ARG A 327 -7.18 -6.58 -15.24
C ARG A 327 -7.31 -8.11 -15.28
N GLU A 328 -6.63 -8.83 -14.40
CA GLU A 328 -6.77 -10.29 -14.29
C GLU A 328 -8.17 -10.71 -13.88
N ARG A 329 -8.83 -9.93 -13.01
CA ARG A 329 -10.24 -10.17 -12.66
C ARG A 329 -11.17 -9.86 -13.83
N ALA A 330 -10.92 -8.80 -14.59
CA ALA A 330 -11.69 -8.49 -15.79
C ALA A 330 -11.55 -9.59 -16.87
N LEU A 331 -10.33 -10.12 -17.05
CA LEU A 331 -10.05 -11.26 -17.95
C LEU A 331 -10.73 -12.55 -17.49
N LYS A 332 -10.82 -12.80 -16.17
CA LYS A 332 -11.53 -13.97 -15.62
C LYS A 332 -13.05 -13.85 -15.66
N ASP A 333 -13.58 -12.63 -15.71
CA ASP A 333 -15.02 -12.35 -15.67
C ASP A 333 -15.67 -12.23 -17.08
N GLU A 334 -14.93 -12.48 -18.17
CA GLU A 334 -15.41 -12.39 -19.58
C GLU A 334 -16.23 -11.12 -19.88
N ARG A 335 -15.87 -9.96 -19.32
CA ARG A 335 -16.55 -8.68 -19.60
C ARG A 335 -15.59 -7.65 -20.17
N ASP A 336 -16.06 -7.06 -21.27
CA ASP A 336 -15.39 -6.02 -22.06
C ASP A 336 -14.96 -4.81 -21.19
N PRO A 337 -13.80 -4.18 -21.46
CA PRO A 337 -13.30 -3.07 -20.67
C PRO A 337 -13.91 -1.76 -21.17
N ALA A 338 -15.18 -1.51 -20.84
CA ALA A 338 -15.71 -0.15 -20.87
C ALA A 338 -15.36 0.57 -19.56
N PRO A 339 -14.96 1.85 -19.60
CA PRO A 339 -14.44 2.55 -18.42
C PRO A 339 -15.58 2.86 -17.46
N PRO A 340 -15.44 2.58 -16.14
CA PRO A 340 -16.37 3.13 -15.18
C PRO A 340 -15.66 4.06 -14.20
N ASP A 341 -16.13 5.30 -14.22
CA ASP A 341 -16.03 6.26 -13.14
C ASP A 341 -16.29 5.62 -11.76
N VAL A 342 -15.27 5.74 -10.90
CA VAL A 342 -15.30 6.22 -9.51
C VAL A 342 -16.20 5.53 -8.47
N ARG A 343 -17.09 4.58 -8.79
CA ARG A 343 -18.06 4.06 -7.78
C ARG A 343 -17.90 2.62 -7.29
N ASN A 344 -17.10 1.75 -7.94
CA ASN A 344 -17.06 0.32 -7.55
C ASN A 344 -15.72 -0.18 -7.00
N ALA A 345 -14.81 0.70 -6.58
CA ALA A 345 -13.54 0.31 -5.96
C ALA A 345 -13.68 -0.34 -4.57
N ALA A 346 -14.87 -0.30 -3.95
CA ALA A 346 -15.14 -0.88 -2.63
C ALA A 346 -15.29 -2.41 -2.65
N ASN A 347 -15.84 -3.00 -3.72
CA ASN A 347 -16.40 -4.35 -3.62
C ASN A 347 -15.43 -5.52 -3.81
N ARG A 348 -14.10 -5.29 -3.89
CA ARG A 348 -13.14 -6.39 -4.19
C ARG A 348 -11.77 -6.28 -3.50
N MET A 349 -11.69 -5.96 -2.21
CA MET A 349 -10.43 -6.03 -1.42
C MET A 349 -10.29 -7.37 -0.64
N PRO A 350 -9.09 -8.00 -0.59
CA PRO A 350 -8.81 -9.15 0.28
C PRO A 350 -8.88 -8.77 1.77
N GLY A 351 -9.22 -9.71 2.66
CA GLY A 351 -9.50 -9.44 4.09
C GLY A 351 -8.37 -8.76 4.90
N SER A 352 -7.10 -8.90 4.50
CA SER A 352 -5.96 -8.22 5.15
C SER A 352 -5.84 -6.73 4.78
N ASP A 353 -6.34 -6.35 3.60
CA ASP A 353 -6.32 -4.98 3.08
C ASP A 353 -7.55 -4.20 3.58
N TRP A 354 -8.65 -4.91 3.84
CA TRP A 354 -9.80 -4.39 4.60
C TRP A 354 -9.41 -3.99 6.02
N HIS A 355 -8.60 -4.80 6.71
CA HIS A 355 -8.08 -4.47 8.05
C HIS A 355 -7.26 -3.18 8.06
N ARG A 356 -6.42 -2.96 7.05
CA ARG A 356 -5.61 -1.74 6.90
C ARG A 356 -6.46 -0.53 6.54
N GLU A 357 -7.36 -0.67 5.58
CA GLU A 357 -8.27 0.40 5.16
C GLU A 357 -9.25 0.77 6.28
N PHE A 358 -9.72 -0.21 7.04
CA PHE A 358 -10.59 -0.01 8.19
C PHE A 358 -9.82 0.62 9.36
N ARG A 359 -8.58 0.20 9.66
CA ARG A 359 -7.70 0.88 10.64
C ARG A 359 -7.32 2.31 10.23
N ARG A 360 -7.16 2.56 8.93
CA ARG A 360 -6.93 3.90 8.36
C ARG A 360 -8.17 4.78 8.46
N ARG A 361 -9.36 4.23 8.20
CA ARG A 361 -10.65 4.95 8.31
C ARG A 361 -11.11 5.17 9.76
N SER A 362 -10.73 4.28 10.67
CA SER A 362 -11.07 4.35 12.10
C SER A 362 -10.04 5.08 12.97
N GLY A 363 -8.93 5.58 12.38
CA GLY A 363 -7.93 6.35 13.13
C GLY A 363 -7.04 5.52 14.07
N ILE A 364 -6.95 4.21 13.82
CA ILE A 364 -6.12 3.27 14.58
C ILE A 364 -4.69 3.22 14.01
N GLU A 365 -4.51 3.37 12.70
CA GLU A 365 -3.18 3.48 12.08
C GLU A 365 -2.66 4.93 12.09
N MET A 366 -1.43 5.07 12.58
CA MET A 366 -0.76 6.30 13.00
C MET A 366 -0.51 7.31 11.87
N HIS A 367 -1.46 8.21 11.66
CA HIS A 367 -1.04 9.61 11.56
C HIS A 367 -0.67 10.09 12.96
N GLU A 368 0.34 10.97 13.10
CA GLU A 368 0.62 11.62 14.38
C GLU A 368 -0.69 12.19 14.92
N ARG A 369 -1.18 11.62 16.03
CA ARG A 369 -2.39 12.12 16.65
C ARG A 369 -2.14 13.54 17.08
N PRO A 370 -3.04 14.47 16.77
CA PRO A 370 -2.90 15.83 17.27
C PRO A 370 -2.80 15.83 18.80
N ASP A 371 -1.99 16.73 19.33
CA ASP A 371 -1.74 16.93 20.77
C ASP A 371 -3.03 17.12 21.60
N TYR A 372 -4.07 17.68 21.00
CA TYR A 372 -5.39 17.88 21.58
C TYR A 372 -6.29 16.63 21.61
N MET A 373 -5.81 15.47 21.16
CA MET A 373 -6.58 14.23 21.18
C MET A 373 -5.83 13.16 21.97
N LYS A 374 -6.26 12.93 23.22
CA LYS A 374 -5.65 11.89 24.05
C LYS A 374 -5.91 10.50 23.45
N PRO A 375 -4.99 9.54 23.61
CA PRO A 375 -5.22 8.18 23.14
C PRO A 375 -6.37 7.52 23.89
N PRO A 376 -7.14 6.62 23.25
CA PRO A 376 -8.10 5.77 23.96
C PRO A 376 -7.45 5.03 25.11
N VAL A 377 -8.25 4.69 26.13
CA VAL A 377 -7.82 3.89 27.28
C VAL A 377 -7.21 2.57 26.81
N ALA A 378 -6.23 2.06 27.56
CA ALA A 378 -5.47 0.87 27.15
C ALA A 378 -6.38 -0.32 26.86
N LEU A 379 -7.41 -0.51 27.70
CA LEU A 379 -8.42 -1.55 27.56
C LEU A 379 -9.07 -1.59 26.17
N TRP A 380 -9.38 -0.42 25.59
CA TRP A 380 -9.96 -0.32 24.26
C TRP A 380 -9.06 -0.90 23.17
N LYS A 381 -7.75 -0.66 23.27
CA LYS A 381 -6.77 -1.21 22.32
C LYS A 381 -6.67 -2.72 22.47
N GLU A 382 -6.72 -3.23 23.69
CA GLU A 382 -6.69 -4.66 23.97
C GLU A 382 -7.95 -5.35 23.42
N GLY A 383 -9.14 -4.78 23.63
CA GLY A 383 -10.38 -5.29 23.03
C GLY A 383 -10.35 -5.31 21.51
N LEU A 384 -9.84 -4.24 20.87
CA LEU A 384 -9.63 -4.19 19.41
C LEU A 384 -8.73 -5.31 18.89
N SER A 385 -7.74 -5.75 19.68
CA SER A 385 -6.84 -6.85 19.30
C SER A 385 -7.55 -8.21 19.25
N ARG A 386 -8.69 -8.35 19.96
CA ARG A 386 -9.49 -9.58 20.04
C ARG A 386 -10.55 -9.70 18.93
N VAL A 387 -10.77 -8.64 18.15
CA VAL A 387 -11.71 -8.63 17.02
C VAL A 387 -11.25 -9.60 15.94
N ASN A 388 -12.13 -10.49 15.50
CA ASN A 388 -11.87 -11.38 14.38
C ASN A 388 -12.16 -10.68 13.06
N TRP A 389 -11.13 -10.01 12.54
CA TRP A 389 -11.18 -9.23 11.32
C TRP A 389 -11.58 -10.05 10.07
N MET A 390 -11.44 -11.38 10.10
CA MET A 390 -11.79 -12.26 8.98
C MET A 390 -13.30 -12.52 8.86
N LYS A 391 -14.08 -12.28 9.92
CA LYS A 391 -15.54 -12.51 9.96
C LYS A 391 -16.35 -11.28 9.52
N ILE A 392 -15.72 -10.14 9.31
CA ILE A 392 -16.39 -8.88 8.99
C ILE A 392 -16.87 -8.87 7.54
N ARG A 393 -18.06 -8.29 7.31
CA ARG A 393 -18.66 -8.14 5.97
C ARG A 393 -17.71 -7.34 5.07
N LYS A 394 -17.51 -7.84 3.84
CA LYS A 394 -16.60 -7.22 2.85
C LYS A 394 -17.11 -5.89 2.28
N ASP A 395 -18.38 -5.56 2.48
CA ASP A 395 -19.03 -4.33 1.98
C ASP A 395 -20.07 -3.82 3.00
N PRO A 396 -19.65 -3.22 4.12
CA PRO A 396 -20.59 -2.59 5.04
C PRO A 396 -21.28 -1.40 4.33
N PRO A 397 -22.58 -1.16 4.60
CA PRO A 397 -23.26 0.00 4.05
C PRO A 397 -22.58 1.30 4.48
N PRO A 398 -22.72 2.40 3.72
CA PRO A 398 -22.18 3.70 4.12
C PRO A 398 -22.75 4.08 5.49
N ARG A 399 -21.88 4.21 6.50
CA ARG A 399 -22.31 4.62 7.83
C ARG A 399 -22.73 6.08 7.81
N LEU A 400 -23.88 6.33 8.40
CA LEU A 400 -24.39 7.64 8.72
C LEU A 400 -24.26 7.85 10.23
N PHE A 401 -24.04 9.08 10.64
CA PHE A 401 -23.83 9.45 12.03
C PHE A 401 -24.77 10.60 12.41
N ALA A 402 -25.44 10.46 13.56
CA ALA A 402 -26.28 11.52 14.14
C ALA A 402 -25.46 12.72 14.64
N VAL A 403 -24.19 12.49 15.01
CA VAL A 403 -23.21 13.50 15.43
C VAL A 403 -21.88 13.30 14.70
N PRO A 404 -21.03 14.34 14.54
CA PRO A 404 -19.78 14.20 13.80
C PRO A 404 -18.81 13.25 14.50
N PRO A 405 -18.30 12.22 13.82
CA PRO A 405 -17.39 11.27 14.42
C PRO A 405 -15.99 11.87 14.65
N ILE A 406 -15.36 11.49 15.76
CA ILE A 406 -14.08 12.08 16.23
C ILE A 406 -12.91 11.95 15.24
N HIS A 407 -12.92 10.97 14.34
CA HIS A 407 -11.86 10.80 13.36
C HIS A 407 -11.80 11.95 12.34
N LEU A 408 -12.88 12.74 12.19
CA LEU A 408 -12.86 13.96 11.37
C LEU A 408 -11.86 15.00 11.89
N PHE A 409 -11.57 14.98 13.20
CA PHE A 409 -10.67 15.92 13.88
C PHE A 409 -9.21 15.47 13.85
N GLN A 410 -8.95 14.21 13.52
CA GLN A 410 -7.59 13.67 13.39
C GLN A 410 -6.92 14.11 12.08
N GLY A 411 -7.69 14.27 11.01
CA GLY A 411 -7.18 14.60 9.67
C GLY A 411 -6.93 16.09 9.41
N LEU A 412 -7.19 16.97 10.39
CA LEU A 412 -7.11 18.43 10.21
C LEU A 412 -5.67 18.91 10.29
N LYS A 413 -5.02 19.08 9.13
CA LYS A 413 -3.60 19.47 9.04
C LYS A 413 -3.33 20.95 9.31
N THR A 414 -4.31 21.84 9.15
CA THR A 414 -4.11 23.28 9.28
C THR A 414 -4.81 23.83 10.53
N THR A 415 -4.10 24.68 11.27
CA THR A 415 -4.63 25.37 12.46
C THR A 415 -5.93 26.11 12.14
N GLU A 416 -6.02 26.75 10.98
CA GLU A 416 -7.24 27.43 10.53
C GLU A 416 -8.46 26.50 10.41
N LYS A 417 -8.30 25.31 9.83
CA LYS A 417 -9.40 24.34 9.71
C LYS A 417 -9.80 23.78 11.07
N GLN A 418 -8.82 23.54 11.94
CA GLN A 418 -9.07 23.15 13.32
C GLN A 418 -9.90 24.23 14.04
N ALA A 419 -9.52 25.50 13.93
CA ALA A 419 -10.23 26.62 14.53
C ALA A 419 -11.69 26.67 14.09
N ILE A 420 -11.95 26.55 12.78
CA ILE A 420 -13.30 26.55 12.21
C ILE A 420 -14.11 25.37 12.75
N PHE A 421 -13.56 24.15 12.72
CA PHE A 421 -14.26 22.95 13.15
C PHE A 421 -14.66 23.01 14.63
N PHE A 422 -13.71 23.36 15.52
CA PHE A 422 -13.99 23.48 16.95
C PHE A 422 -14.93 24.65 17.26
N ARG A 423 -14.82 25.77 16.55
CA ARG A 423 -15.74 26.91 16.70
C ARG A 423 -17.16 26.51 16.32
N ASN A 424 -17.32 25.84 15.19
CA ASN A 424 -18.64 25.45 14.71
C ASN A 424 -19.26 24.38 15.61
N ILE A 425 -18.47 23.46 16.19
CA ILE A 425 -18.97 22.57 17.25
C ILE A 425 -19.48 23.35 18.45
N LEU A 426 -18.73 24.34 18.94
CA LEU A 426 -19.15 25.11 20.12
C LEU A 426 -20.44 25.88 19.89
N ILE A 427 -20.61 26.43 18.68
CA ILE A 427 -21.82 27.15 18.28
C ILE A 427 -23.00 26.21 18.14
N LEU A 428 -22.78 25.01 17.60
CA LEU A 428 -23.82 24.01 17.35
C LEU A 428 -23.96 23.01 18.51
N HIS A 429 -23.37 23.27 19.68
CA HIS A 429 -23.22 22.27 20.73
C HIS A 429 -24.57 21.73 21.22
N ASP A 430 -25.49 22.63 21.59
CA ASP A 430 -26.85 22.25 22.04
C ASP A 430 -27.61 21.50 20.94
N GLU A 431 -27.45 21.89 19.67
CA GLU A 431 -28.11 21.20 18.55
C GLU A 431 -27.57 19.83 18.27
N LEU A 432 -26.28 19.63 18.49
CA LEU A 432 -25.70 18.30 18.35
C LEU A 432 -26.30 17.34 19.39
N HIS A 433 -26.74 17.85 20.55
CA HIS A 433 -27.54 17.08 21.50
C HIS A 433 -28.98 16.87 21.02
N GLU A 434 -29.67 17.94 20.67
CA GLU A 434 -31.10 17.85 20.29
C GLU A 434 -31.30 17.03 19.02
N ARG A 435 -30.34 17.07 18.09
CA ARG A 435 -30.33 16.27 16.87
C ARG A 435 -30.42 14.77 17.15
N VAL A 436 -29.86 14.29 18.27
CA VAL A 436 -29.94 12.90 18.71
C VAL A 436 -31.36 12.64 19.23
N GLY A 437 -32.26 12.27 18.33
CA GLY A 437 -33.67 12.00 18.62
C GLY A 437 -34.67 13.01 18.02
N CYS A 438 -34.20 14.08 17.38
CA CYS A 438 -35.08 15.03 16.70
C CYS A 438 -35.67 14.41 15.42
N GLU A 439 -37.00 14.35 15.35
CA GLU A 439 -37.71 13.87 14.16
C GLU A 439 -37.36 14.72 12.92
N GLY A 440 -36.99 14.07 11.83
CA GLY A 440 -36.65 14.73 10.56
C GLY A 440 -35.19 15.14 10.42
N CYS A 441 -34.35 14.93 11.43
CA CYS A 441 -32.91 14.96 11.27
C CYS A 441 -32.41 13.60 10.73
N SER A 442 -31.88 13.57 9.52
CA SER A 442 -31.29 12.36 8.95
C SER A 442 -29.82 12.23 9.34
N ASP A 443 -29.37 11.05 9.73
CA ASP A 443 -27.95 10.80 9.96
C ASP A 443 -27.09 11.19 8.74
N LEU A 444 -25.89 11.71 8.99
CA LEU A 444 -25.01 12.25 7.94
C LEU A 444 -23.76 11.40 7.77
N ASN A 445 -23.30 11.25 6.52
CA ASN A 445 -21.99 10.65 6.28
C ASN A 445 -20.85 11.62 6.65
N THR A 446 -19.61 11.12 6.66
CA THR A 446 -18.42 11.89 7.03
C THR A 446 -18.14 13.09 6.11
N VAL A 447 -18.46 13.00 4.82
CA VAL A 447 -18.28 14.10 3.86
C VAL A 447 -19.25 15.23 4.18
N THR A 448 -20.51 14.89 4.43
CA THR A 448 -21.54 15.86 4.81
C THR A 448 -21.23 16.49 6.16
N TRP A 449 -20.74 15.72 7.15
CA TRP A 449 -20.26 16.28 8.40
C TRP A 449 -19.08 17.24 8.22
N CYS A 450 -18.10 16.91 7.36
CA CYS A 450 -17.04 17.84 6.99
C CYS A 450 -17.59 19.13 6.37
N ASP A 451 -18.62 19.03 5.53
CA ASP A 451 -19.25 20.20 4.92
C ASP A 451 -19.98 21.07 5.96
N VAL A 452 -20.65 20.45 6.94
CA VAL A 452 -21.36 21.11 8.06
C VAL A 452 -20.39 21.76 9.05
N LEU A 453 -19.32 21.06 9.42
CA LEU A 453 -18.31 21.58 10.33
C LEU A 453 -17.40 22.60 9.66
N SER A 454 -17.31 22.59 8.33
CA SER A 454 -16.77 23.69 7.55
C SER A 454 -17.87 24.70 7.18
N HIS A 455 -17.51 25.78 6.50
CA HIS A 455 -18.49 26.71 5.95
C HIS A 455 -19.15 26.22 4.65
N THR A 456 -18.78 25.04 4.13
CA THR A 456 -19.17 24.60 2.78
C THR A 456 -20.66 24.28 2.66
N TYR A 457 -21.23 23.60 3.66
CA TYR A 457 -22.66 23.32 3.71
C TYR A 457 -23.45 24.63 3.80
N TRP A 458 -23.07 25.49 4.74
CA TRP A 458 -23.73 26.75 5.02
C TRP A 458 -23.69 27.74 3.86
N LYS A 459 -22.55 27.86 3.17
CA LYS A 459 -22.42 28.67 1.95
C LYS A 459 -23.36 28.23 0.83
N ARG A 460 -23.67 26.93 0.73
CA ARG A 460 -24.64 26.42 -0.26
C ARG A 460 -26.09 26.74 0.11
N GLN A 461 -26.39 26.87 1.40
CA GLN A 461 -27.71 27.31 1.86
C GLN A 461 -27.85 28.84 1.87
N TRP A 462 -26.73 29.57 1.78
CA TRP A 462 -26.70 31.02 1.84
C TRP A 462 -27.28 31.66 0.57
N PRO A 463 -28.09 32.73 0.68
CA PRO A 463 -28.60 33.45 -0.48
C PRO A 463 -27.47 34.04 -1.33
N HIS A 464 -27.55 33.88 -2.66
CA HIS A 464 -26.51 34.35 -3.60
C HIS A 464 -26.28 35.86 -3.59
N GLU A 465 -27.27 36.64 -3.19
CA GLU A 465 -27.25 38.11 -3.20
C GLU A 465 -26.64 38.70 -1.91
N VAL A 466 -26.40 37.88 -0.89
CA VAL A 466 -25.93 38.34 0.42
C VAL A 466 -24.53 37.80 0.68
N SER A 467 -23.62 38.66 1.14
CA SER A 467 -22.28 38.23 1.55
C SER A 467 -22.35 37.22 2.69
N PHE A 468 -21.57 36.14 2.59
CA PHE A 468 -21.50 35.11 3.62
C PHE A 468 -20.90 35.66 4.92
N ASP A 469 -21.65 35.58 6.02
CA ASP A 469 -21.17 35.95 7.37
C ASP A 469 -20.78 34.68 8.15
N ALA A 470 -19.48 34.46 8.29
CA ALA A 470 -18.94 33.33 9.05
C ALA A 470 -19.29 33.39 10.56
N SER A 471 -19.62 34.57 11.08
CA SER A 471 -19.98 34.74 12.49
C SER A 471 -21.38 34.22 12.80
N HIS A 472 -22.25 34.16 11.79
CA HIS A 472 -23.63 33.69 11.86
C HIS A 472 -23.93 32.70 10.71
N PHE A 473 -23.02 31.75 10.46
CA PHE A 473 -23.08 30.87 9.29
C PHE A 473 -24.37 30.03 9.20
N TRP A 474 -25.10 29.83 10.29
CA TRP A 474 -26.34 29.06 10.39
C TRP A 474 -27.61 29.89 10.16
N LYS A 475 -27.50 31.22 10.03
CA LYS A 475 -28.63 32.17 10.01
C LYS A 475 -29.69 31.86 8.95
N TYR A 476 -29.28 31.35 7.78
CA TYR A 476 -30.20 31.00 6.69
C TYR A 476 -30.65 29.54 6.74
N GLY A 477 -30.49 28.91 7.90
CA GLY A 477 -30.90 27.54 8.14
C GLY A 477 -30.04 26.51 7.40
N GLY A 478 -30.54 25.29 7.43
CA GLY A 478 -29.91 24.10 6.89
C GLY A 478 -30.75 22.89 7.25
N LYS A 479 -31.79 22.60 6.45
CA LYS A 479 -32.78 21.54 6.73
C LYS A 479 -32.18 20.16 6.99
N LEU A 480 -31.01 19.88 6.41
CA LEU A 480 -30.28 18.64 6.64
C LEU A 480 -29.74 18.53 8.07
N PHE A 481 -29.33 19.66 8.65
CA PHE A 481 -28.82 19.78 10.01
C PHE A 481 -29.94 20.04 11.04
N PHE A 482 -30.90 20.93 10.74
CA PHE A 482 -31.93 21.34 11.70
C PHE A 482 -33.25 20.58 11.59
N GLY A 483 -33.45 19.74 10.56
CA GLY A 483 -34.67 18.94 10.42
C GLY A 483 -35.95 19.78 10.48
N LYS A 484 -36.85 19.45 11.41
CA LYS A 484 -38.15 20.13 11.59
C LYS A 484 -38.04 21.53 12.22
N VAL A 485 -36.99 21.84 12.96
CA VAL A 485 -36.82 23.16 13.59
C VAL A 485 -36.17 24.19 12.68
N ASN A 486 -35.79 23.80 11.45
CA ASN A 486 -35.16 24.67 10.47
C ASN A 486 -35.91 25.99 10.22
N ASP A 487 -37.24 25.95 10.19
CA ASP A 487 -38.03 27.15 9.92
C ASP A 487 -37.99 28.14 11.10
N ALA A 488 -37.90 27.63 12.34
CA ALA A 488 -37.67 28.44 13.54
C ALA A 488 -36.26 29.05 13.58
N VAL A 489 -35.27 28.37 12.99
CA VAL A 489 -33.92 28.92 12.80
C VAL A 489 -33.96 30.11 11.82
N ILE A 490 -34.65 29.96 10.70
CA ILE A 490 -34.73 31.00 9.66
C ILE A 490 -35.53 32.21 10.16
N SER A 491 -36.60 32.00 10.92
CA SER A 491 -37.40 33.09 11.49
C SER A 491 -36.67 33.84 12.61
N GLY A 492 -35.62 33.25 13.18
CA GLY A 492 -34.91 33.78 14.34
C GLY A 492 -35.66 33.58 15.66
N ASP A 493 -36.71 32.74 15.67
CA ASP A 493 -37.45 32.38 16.88
C ASP A 493 -36.59 31.55 17.83
N GLN A 494 -35.62 30.79 17.31
CA GLN A 494 -34.64 30.05 18.09
C GLN A 494 -33.42 30.93 18.37
N ARG A 495 -33.17 31.23 19.65
CA ARG A 495 -31.99 32.00 20.08
C ARG A 495 -30.75 31.12 20.03
N TRP A 496 -30.09 31.09 18.89
CA TRP A 496 -28.73 30.54 18.79
C TRP A 496 -27.78 31.44 19.53
N ILE A 497 -27.41 31.01 20.73
CA ILE A 497 -26.51 31.77 21.57
C ILE A 497 -25.11 31.54 21.00
N ASN A 498 -24.55 32.55 20.29
CA ASN A 498 -23.11 32.61 19.97
C ASN A 498 -22.29 32.91 21.24
N LYS A 499 -22.58 32.16 22.29
CA LYS A 499 -21.98 32.24 23.61
C LYS A 499 -21.84 30.79 24.08
N LEU A 500 -20.81 30.55 24.84
CA LEU A 500 -20.65 29.32 25.61
C LEU A 500 -21.86 29.13 26.53
N PRO A 501 -22.08 27.93 27.08
CA PRO A 501 -23.13 27.69 28.07
C PRO A 501 -23.13 28.70 29.23
N CYS A 502 -21.96 29.30 29.53
CA CYS A 502 -21.76 30.35 30.55
C CYS A 502 -22.31 31.74 30.19
N GLY A 503 -22.83 31.91 28.98
CA GLY A 503 -23.22 33.20 28.45
C GLY A 503 -22.05 34.10 28.01
N CYS A 504 -20.80 33.66 28.12
CA CYS A 504 -19.65 34.38 27.52
C CYS A 504 -19.56 34.14 26.02
N PRO A 505 -19.17 35.15 25.22
CA PRO A 505 -19.00 34.98 23.78
C PRO A 505 -18.00 33.87 23.47
N ILE A 506 -18.25 33.15 22.38
CA ILE A 506 -17.31 32.15 21.87
C ILE A 506 -16.10 32.90 21.29
N PRO A 507 -14.86 32.59 21.71
CA PRO A 507 -13.68 33.29 21.22
C PRO A 507 -13.53 33.13 19.69
N ASP A 508 -13.17 34.19 18.97
CA ASP A 508 -12.96 34.12 17.52
C ASP A 508 -11.78 33.21 17.13
N ASN A 509 -10.78 33.11 17.99
CA ASN A 509 -9.63 32.21 17.83
C ASN A 509 -9.74 31.01 18.77
N VAL A 510 -10.59 30.06 18.39
CA VAL A 510 -10.81 28.79 19.10
C VAL A 510 -9.54 27.91 19.10
N THR A 511 -8.55 28.17 18.23
CA THR A 511 -7.24 27.51 18.31
C THR A 511 -6.35 27.98 19.46
N LEU A 512 -6.72 29.06 20.17
CA LEU A 512 -6.15 29.40 21.47
C LEU A 512 -6.80 28.62 22.63
N LEU A 513 -7.83 27.80 22.37
CA LEU A 513 -8.30 26.87 23.39
C LEU A 513 -7.19 25.88 23.71
N ASN A 514 -6.87 25.77 25.00
CA ASN A 514 -5.98 24.76 25.55
C ASN A 514 -6.33 23.38 24.93
N ALA A 515 -5.31 22.60 24.57
CA ALA A 515 -5.45 21.23 24.09
C ALA A 515 -6.43 20.41 24.93
N GLU A 516 -6.51 20.67 26.24
CA GLU A 516 -7.46 20.04 27.15
C GLU A 516 -8.92 20.40 26.86
N VAL A 517 -9.24 21.66 26.57
CA VAL A 517 -10.61 22.08 26.23
C VAL A 517 -11.05 21.42 24.92
N ARG A 518 -10.16 21.37 23.93
CA ARG A 518 -10.41 20.67 22.67
C ARG A 518 -10.65 19.18 22.90
N HIS A 519 -9.85 18.55 23.78
CA HIS A 519 -10.06 17.16 24.17
C HIS A 519 -11.40 16.95 24.91
N CYS A 520 -11.81 17.86 25.80
CA CYS A 520 -13.12 17.81 26.47
C CYS A 520 -14.28 17.82 25.45
N LEU A 521 -14.21 18.69 24.44
CA LEU A 521 -15.22 18.74 23.37
C LEU A 521 -15.26 17.44 22.58
N LEU A 522 -14.10 16.89 22.21
CA LEU A 522 -14.03 15.60 21.51
C LEU A 522 -14.54 14.44 22.38
N PHE A 523 -14.22 14.45 23.68
CA PHE A 523 -14.72 13.47 24.64
C PHE A 523 -16.26 13.50 24.67
N HIS A 524 -16.85 14.68 24.75
CA HIS A 524 -18.29 14.82 24.75
C HIS A 524 -18.93 14.34 23.44
N MET A 525 -18.42 14.80 22.29
CA MET A 525 -18.94 14.34 20.99
C MET A 525 -18.86 12.83 20.83
N ASN A 526 -17.76 12.24 21.32
CA ASN A 526 -17.57 10.79 21.30
C ASN A 526 -18.54 10.06 22.23
N TRP A 527 -18.86 10.63 23.40
CA TRP A 527 -19.87 10.08 24.32
C TRP A 527 -21.27 10.12 23.69
N LEU A 528 -21.67 11.23 23.06
CA LEU A 528 -22.95 11.33 22.34
C LEU A 528 -23.04 10.33 21.19
N LEU A 529 -21.94 10.18 20.46
CA LEU A 529 -21.84 9.19 19.41
C LEU A 529 -22.04 7.79 19.98
N ALA A 530 -21.28 7.42 21.01
CA ALA A 530 -21.37 6.13 21.67
C ALA A 530 -22.79 5.80 22.18
N LEU A 531 -23.50 6.79 22.74
CA LEU A 531 -24.89 6.64 23.17
C LEU A 531 -25.81 6.30 21.98
N HIS A 532 -25.70 7.04 20.88
CA HIS A 532 -26.50 6.80 19.68
C HIS A 532 -26.19 5.41 19.09
N GLU A 533 -24.91 5.08 18.99
CA GLU A 533 -24.45 3.79 18.48
C GLU A 533 -24.94 2.62 19.33
N TYR A 534 -24.99 2.79 20.66
CA TYR A 534 -25.57 1.81 21.58
C TYR A 534 -27.07 1.60 21.34
N ASN A 535 -27.82 2.69 21.18
CA ASN A 535 -29.27 2.62 20.91
C ASN A 535 -29.56 1.99 19.54
N ASP A 536 -28.79 2.33 18.51
CA ASP A 536 -28.85 1.67 17.20
C ASP A 536 -28.64 0.17 17.33
N MET A 537 -27.60 -0.22 18.08
CA MET A 537 -27.25 -1.62 18.27
C MET A 537 -28.36 -2.39 18.97
N ALA A 538 -28.94 -1.84 20.04
CA ALA A 538 -30.07 -2.43 20.74
C ALA A 538 -31.27 -2.63 19.79
N CYS A 539 -31.60 -1.63 18.96
CA CYS A 539 -32.65 -1.72 17.94
C CYS A 539 -32.38 -2.82 16.91
N TRP A 540 -31.13 -2.99 16.46
CA TRP A 540 -30.78 -4.05 15.51
C TRP A 540 -30.84 -5.44 16.13
N GLN A 541 -30.36 -5.60 17.37
CA GLN A 541 -30.40 -6.88 18.09
C GLN A 541 -31.85 -7.32 18.37
N ALA A 542 -32.71 -6.36 18.76
CA ALA A 542 -34.16 -6.55 18.85
C ALA A 542 -34.78 -7.15 17.59
N GLN A 543 -34.48 -6.57 16.43
CA GLN A 543 -34.96 -7.05 15.14
C GLN A 543 -34.43 -8.45 14.82
N TYR A 544 -33.16 -8.74 15.12
CA TYR A 544 -32.58 -10.08 14.93
C TYR A 544 -33.26 -11.16 15.78
N CYS A 545 -33.70 -10.81 16.98
CA CYS A 545 -34.41 -11.72 17.87
C CYS A 545 -35.92 -11.81 17.58
N GLY A 546 -36.42 -11.13 16.55
CA GLY A 546 -37.84 -11.18 16.15
C GLY A 546 -38.78 -10.49 17.14
N ALA A 547 -38.25 -9.66 18.05
CA ALA A 547 -39.06 -8.92 19.01
C ALA A 547 -39.57 -7.60 18.36
N PRO A 548 -40.84 -7.20 18.60
CA PRO A 548 -41.33 -5.91 18.14
C PRO A 548 -40.55 -4.77 18.81
N ALA A 549 -40.19 -3.75 18.03
CA ALA A 549 -39.26 -2.68 18.42
C ALA A 549 -39.48 -2.00 19.79
N PRO A 550 -40.72 -1.82 20.30
CA PRO A 550 -40.94 -1.20 21.62
C PRO A 550 -40.62 -2.13 22.81
N ASP A 551 -40.87 -3.43 22.68
CA ASP A 551 -40.74 -4.40 23.78
C ASP A 551 -39.30 -4.91 23.92
N ALA A 552 -38.54 -4.87 22.83
CA ALA A 552 -37.17 -5.36 22.78
C ALA A 552 -36.16 -4.42 23.46
N LEU A 553 -36.41 -3.11 23.48
CA LEU A 553 -35.60 -2.13 24.23
C LEU A 553 -35.66 -2.35 25.75
N ASN A 554 -36.70 -3.01 26.25
CA ASN A 554 -36.85 -3.36 27.67
C ASN A 554 -36.20 -4.71 28.04
N GLY A 555 -35.74 -5.50 27.06
CA GLY A 555 -35.18 -6.85 27.25
C GLY A 555 -33.77 -7.07 26.69
N ILE A 556 -33.36 -6.31 25.67
CA ILE A 556 -32.03 -6.32 25.06
C ILE A 556 -31.43 -4.92 25.27
N GLY A 557 -30.29 -4.85 25.98
CA GLY A 557 -29.73 -3.56 26.41
C GLY A 557 -30.34 -3.01 27.71
N CYS A 558 -30.75 -3.89 28.62
CA CYS A 558 -31.35 -3.54 29.92
C CYS A 558 -30.45 -2.72 30.85
N VAL A 559 -29.18 -2.57 30.51
CA VAL A 559 -28.22 -1.78 31.27
C VAL A 559 -28.18 -0.37 30.69
N PRO A 560 -28.54 0.66 31.46
CA PRO A 560 -28.47 2.04 31.00
C PRO A 560 -27.07 2.38 30.47
N PHE A 561 -26.99 3.06 29.32
CA PHE A 561 -25.71 3.44 28.71
C PHE A 561 -24.75 4.12 29.70
N GLY A 562 -25.28 4.97 30.59
CA GLY A 562 -24.51 5.65 31.62
C GLY A 562 -23.83 4.74 32.64
N GLU A 563 -24.29 3.49 32.82
CA GLU A 563 -23.64 2.51 33.68
C GLU A 563 -22.45 1.81 33.00
N ILE A 564 -22.43 1.78 31.67
CA ILE A 564 -21.35 1.17 30.88
C ILE A 564 -20.29 2.23 30.52
N TRP A 565 -20.75 3.42 30.13
CA TRP A 565 -19.92 4.50 29.59
C TRP A 565 -19.72 5.69 30.54
N GLY A 566 -20.35 5.65 31.70
CA GLY A 566 -20.38 6.76 32.64
C GLY A 566 -21.50 7.76 32.31
N SER A 567 -21.96 8.46 33.34
CA SER A 567 -22.87 9.58 33.19
C SER A 567 -22.22 10.74 32.43
N ASP A 568 -23.04 11.66 31.97
CA ASP A 568 -22.66 12.83 31.16
C ASP A 568 -21.33 13.50 31.61
N PRO A 569 -20.47 13.88 30.63
CA PRO A 569 -19.14 14.46 30.86
C PRO A 569 -19.07 15.69 31.78
N TYR A 570 -20.18 16.39 32.04
CA TYR A 570 -20.18 17.65 32.78
C TYR A 570 -20.27 17.55 34.30
N GLY A 571 -20.21 16.36 34.89
CA GLY A 571 -20.21 16.25 36.37
C GLY A 571 -20.54 14.89 36.95
N GLY A 572 -20.35 13.83 36.18
CA GLY A 572 -20.61 12.46 36.63
C GLY A 572 -19.58 11.88 37.60
N PRO A 573 -19.92 10.80 38.35
CA PRO A 573 -18.92 9.91 38.95
C PRO A 573 -17.83 9.48 37.95
N PRO A 574 -16.68 8.97 38.43
CA PRO A 574 -15.60 8.47 37.57
C PRO A 574 -16.13 7.49 36.52
N LEU A 575 -15.59 7.60 35.29
CA LEU A 575 -15.99 6.74 34.18
C LEU A 575 -15.78 5.27 34.57
N PRO A 576 -16.83 4.42 34.58
CA PRO A 576 -16.74 3.05 35.07
C PRO A 576 -15.62 2.24 34.41
N TYR A 577 -15.40 2.41 33.10
CA TYR A 577 -14.35 1.73 32.32
C TYR A 577 -12.92 2.29 32.50
N ALA A 578 -12.77 3.37 33.27
CA ALA A 578 -11.48 4.04 33.49
C ALA A 578 -10.98 3.88 34.93
N VAL A 579 -11.67 3.09 35.75
CA VAL A 579 -11.29 2.83 37.14
C VAL A 579 -10.08 1.90 37.19
N GLU A 580 -9.01 2.32 37.88
CA GLU A 580 -7.76 1.53 37.97
C GLU A 580 -7.90 0.29 38.89
N ASN A 581 -8.81 0.34 39.86
CA ASN A 581 -9.06 -0.77 40.76
C ASN A 581 -9.86 -1.86 40.06
N TRP A 582 -9.22 -3.01 39.83
CA TRP A 582 -9.83 -4.17 39.18
C TRP A 582 -11.09 -4.71 39.89
N VAL A 583 -11.22 -4.49 41.21
CA VAL A 583 -12.41 -4.91 41.98
C VAL A 583 -13.63 -4.08 41.60
N ASP A 584 -13.46 -2.77 41.47
CA ASP A 584 -14.53 -1.86 41.06
C ASP A 584 -14.79 -1.99 39.55
N HIS A 585 -13.75 -2.24 38.77
CA HIS A 585 -13.83 -2.49 37.33
C HIS A 585 -14.61 -3.78 37.01
N ARG A 586 -14.60 -4.76 37.92
CA ARG A 586 -15.38 -6.00 37.78
C ARG A 586 -16.89 -5.76 37.72
N GLU A 587 -17.39 -4.80 38.49
CA GLU A 587 -18.80 -4.41 38.44
C GLU A 587 -19.16 -3.86 37.06
N TRP A 588 -18.28 -3.03 36.49
CA TRP A 588 -18.43 -2.52 35.13
C TRP A 588 -18.41 -3.65 34.09
N ALA A 589 -17.48 -4.59 34.18
CA ALA A 589 -17.41 -5.73 33.24
C ALA A 589 -18.68 -6.59 33.31
N SER A 590 -19.25 -6.77 34.51
CA SER A 590 -20.52 -7.48 34.70
C SER A 590 -21.69 -6.74 34.05
N LYS A 591 -21.74 -5.40 34.18
CA LYS A 591 -22.72 -4.54 33.50
C LYS A 591 -22.56 -4.59 31.98
N LEU A 592 -21.34 -4.59 31.48
CA LEU A 592 -21.06 -4.75 30.05
C LEU A 592 -21.52 -6.13 29.54
N GLN A 593 -21.33 -7.19 30.34
CA GLN A 593 -21.81 -8.54 30.02
C GLN A 593 -23.34 -8.57 29.94
N LEU A 594 -24.03 -8.08 30.98
CA LEU A 594 -25.48 -7.97 31.04
C LEU A 594 -26.06 -7.17 29.85
N ALA A 595 -25.36 -6.11 29.43
CA ALA A 595 -25.79 -5.30 28.28
C ALA A 595 -25.81 -6.09 26.96
N MET A 596 -24.98 -7.14 26.85
CA MET A 596 -24.86 -8.01 25.68
C MET A 596 -25.58 -9.34 25.83
N GLU A 597 -26.17 -9.62 26.99
CA GLU A 597 -27.04 -10.78 27.15
C GLU A 597 -28.21 -10.68 26.16
N GLY A 598 -28.48 -11.79 25.46
CA GLY A 598 -29.46 -11.81 24.38
C GLY A 598 -29.00 -11.20 23.05
N TRP A 599 -27.77 -10.65 22.95
CA TRP A 599 -27.21 -10.26 21.66
C TRP A 599 -26.92 -11.50 20.82
N LYS A 600 -27.20 -11.41 19.53
CA LYS A 600 -26.93 -12.49 18.58
C LYS A 600 -25.46 -12.90 18.65
N GLY A 601 -25.23 -14.19 18.90
CA GLY A 601 -23.92 -14.80 18.94
C GLY A 601 -23.22 -14.77 20.30
N PHE A 602 -23.77 -14.05 21.30
CA PHE A 602 -23.16 -13.95 22.63
C PHE A 602 -23.15 -15.30 23.36
N ASP A 603 -24.25 -16.05 23.32
CA ASP A 603 -24.36 -17.37 23.96
C ASP A 603 -23.40 -18.42 23.39
N SER A 604 -22.93 -18.20 22.17
CA SER A 604 -21.97 -19.05 21.46
C SER A 604 -20.56 -18.47 21.41
N ALA A 605 -20.35 -17.29 21.99
CA ALA A 605 -19.04 -16.65 21.98
C ALA A 605 -18.14 -17.35 22.99
N GLU A 606 -17.05 -17.91 22.49
CA GLU A 606 -16.09 -18.66 23.30
C GLU A 606 -14.87 -17.81 23.62
N THR A 607 -14.25 -18.14 24.75
CA THR A 607 -12.99 -17.57 25.15
C THR A 607 -11.84 -18.23 24.41
N THR A 608 -10.63 -17.69 24.56
CA THR A 608 -9.41 -18.28 23.98
C THR A 608 -9.20 -19.72 24.46
N ASP A 609 -9.69 -20.04 25.66
CA ASP A 609 -9.61 -21.36 26.28
C ASP A 609 -10.86 -22.23 26.04
N GLY A 610 -11.80 -21.78 25.19
CA GLY A 610 -13.00 -22.54 24.81
C GLY A 610 -14.18 -22.47 25.79
N HIS A 611 -14.14 -21.55 26.78
CA HIS A 611 -15.27 -21.34 27.70
C HIS A 611 -16.29 -20.36 27.12
N LEU A 612 -17.58 -20.60 27.30
CA LEU A 612 -18.61 -19.67 26.82
C LEU A 612 -18.64 -18.38 27.65
N LEU A 613 -18.56 -17.22 26.98
CA LEU A 613 -18.61 -15.90 27.60
C LEU A 613 -19.89 -15.69 28.43
N SER A 614 -21.02 -16.25 27.99
CA SER A 614 -22.30 -16.16 28.71
C SER A 614 -22.36 -16.97 30.01
N LYS A 615 -21.41 -17.89 30.23
CA LYS A 615 -21.40 -18.78 31.42
C LYS A 615 -20.39 -18.37 32.49
N ILE A 616 -19.62 -17.32 32.24
CA ILE A 616 -18.55 -16.89 33.15
C ILE A 616 -19.13 -15.94 34.19
N CYS A 617 -18.91 -16.28 35.46
CA CYS A 617 -19.31 -15.47 36.61
C CYS A 617 -18.13 -14.60 37.07
N PHE A 618 -18.21 -13.28 36.85
CA PHE A 618 -17.11 -12.36 37.17
C PHE A 618 -16.73 -12.31 38.65
N SER A 619 -17.67 -12.59 39.56
CA SER A 619 -17.44 -12.56 41.01
C SER A 619 -16.45 -13.64 41.47
N GLU A 620 -16.30 -14.73 40.71
CA GLU A 620 -15.51 -15.91 41.04
C GLU A 620 -14.11 -15.91 40.40
N LEU A 621 -13.80 -14.93 39.54
CA LEU A 621 -12.56 -14.89 38.77
C LEU A 621 -11.37 -14.35 39.58
N MET A 622 -10.22 -15.01 39.44
CA MET A 622 -8.93 -14.46 39.89
C MET A 622 -8.48 -13.32 38.96
N HIS A 623 -7.62 -12.42 39.45
CA HIS A 623 -7.23 -11.20 38.72
C HIS A 623 -6.68 -11.44 37.29
N LEU A 624 -5.84 -12.47 37.10
CA LEU A 624 -5.27 -12.76 35.77
C LEU A 624 -6.32 -13.25 34.78
N ASP A 625 -7.24 -14.09 35.25
CA ASP A 625 -8.33 -14.61 34.43
C ASP A 625 -9.31 -13.48 34.10
N TYR A 626 -9.61 -12.62 35.07
CA TYR A 626 -10.43 -11.42 34.91
C TYR A 626 -9.99 -10.54 33.73
N VAL A 627 -8.70 -10.16 33.68
CA VAL A 627 -8.18 -9.27 32.62
C VAL A 627 -8.34 -9.92 31.24
N SER A 628 -8.08 -11.21 31.13
CA SER A 628 -8.25 -11.95 29.87
C SER A 628 -9.71 -11.95 29.42
N TYR A 629 -10.64 -12.20 30.35
CA TYR A 629 -12.07 -12.24 30.05
C TYR A 629 -12.64 -10.87 29.70
N GLU A 630 -12.23 -9.83 30.40
CA GLU A 630 -12.61 -8.45 30.13
C GLU A 630 -12.22 -8.01 28.70
N GLN A 631 -11.01 -8.34 28.26
CA GLN A 631 -10.55 -8.06 26.91
C GLN A 631 -11.39 -8.80 25.85
N GLN A 632 -11.81 -10.03 26.14
CA GLN A 632 -12.61 -10.84 25.24
C GLN A 632 -14.06 -10.36 25.18
N LEU A 633 -14.60 -9.92 26.32
CA LEU A 633 -15.92 -9.29 26.41
C LEU A 633 -15.97 -8.01 25.56
N LEU A 634 -14.97 -7.13 25.72
CA LEU A 634 -14.86 -5.93 24.91
C LEU A 634 -14.57 -6.24 23.43
N GLY A 635 -13.80 -7.30 23.16
CA GLY A 635 -13.59 -7.82 21.81
C GLY A 635 -14.89 -8.24 21.14
N PHE A 636 -15.75 -8.95 21.86
CA PHE A 636 -17.09 -9.33 21.38
C PHE A 636 -17.95 -8.08 21.15
N TRP A 637 -17.99 -7.14 22.10
CA TRP A 637 -18.69 -5.86 21.93
C TRP A 637 -18.29 -5.19 20.62
N ILE A 638 -16.99 -4.96 20.41
CA ILE A 638 -16.49 -4.31 19.20
C ILE A 638 -16.83 -5.13 17.95
N GLN A 639 -16.62 -6.45 17.99
CA GLN A 639 -16.94 -7.34 16.87
C GLN A 639 -18.41 -7.22 16.47
N SER A 640 -19.33 -7.22 17.42
CA SER A 640 -20.76 -7.13 17.14
C SER A 640 -21.10 -5.83 16.41
N PHE A 641 -20.58 -4.68 16.86
CA PHE A 641 -20.80 -3.41 16.17
C PHE A 641 -20.27 -3.43 14.74
N VAL A 642 -19.10 -4.03 14.53
CA VAL A 642 -18.50 -4.12 13.20
C VAL A 642 -19.27 -5.08 12.29
N GLU A 643 -19.77 -6.20 12.81
CA GLU A 643 -20.54 -7.17 12.02
C GLU A 643 -21.95 -6.67 11.66
N ILE A 644 -22.63 -6.03 12.61
CA ILE A 644 -24.03 -5.61 12.48
C ILE A 644 -24.12 -4.23 11.83
N LEU A 645 -23.38 -3.26 12.37
CA LEU A 645 -23.47 -1.88 11.91
C LEU A 645 -22.37 -1.50 10.90
N GLY A 646 -21.33 -2.32 10.76
CA GLY A 646 -20.33 -2.14 9.71
C GLY A 646 -19.19 -1.17 10.02
N TYR A 647 -18.98 -0.79 11.29
CA TYR A 647 -17.94 0.18 11.70
C TYR A 647 -17.45 -0.06 13.14
N ILE A 648 -16.30 0.54 13.51
CA ILE A 648 -15.78 0.46 14.89
C ILE A 648 -16.57 1.42 15.78
N PRO A 649 -17.14 0.96 16.90
CA PRO A 649 -17.81 1.84 17.83
C PRO A 649 -16.91 2.99 18.30
N ALA A 650 -17.54 4.05 18.78
CA ALA A 650 -16.88 5.17 19.45
C ALA A 650 -15.85 4.65 20.46
N SER A 651 -14.66 5.26 20.47
CA SER A 651 -13.55 4.77 21.29
C SER A 651 -13.72 5.17 22.74
N MET A 652 -13.36 4.31 23.70
CA MET A 652 -13.31 4.72 25.11
C MET A 652 -12.15 5.70 25.33
N LEU A 653 -12.46 7.00 25.38
CA LEU A 653 -11.48 8.06 25.59
C LEU A 653 -11.22 8.27 27.09
N PRO A 654 -10.01 8.67 27.49
CA PRO A 654 -9.72 8.92 28.90
C PRO A 654 -10.49 10.14 29.40
N PRO A 655 -10.92 10.13 30.68
CA PRO A 655 -11.61 11.26 31.27
C PRO A 655 -10.73 12.51 31.22
N THR A 656 -11.41 13.64 31.13
CA THR A 656 -10.79 14.96 31.24
C THR A 656 -11.03 15.46 32.65
N THR A 657 -10.02 16.04 33.29
CA THR A 657 -10.30 17.02 34.35
C THR A 657 -11.25 18.06 33.77
N LEU A 658 -12.32 18.41 34.48
CA LEU A 658 -13.28 19.42 34.05
C LEU A 658 -12.51 20.72 33.78
N VAL A 659 -12.17 20.96 32.52
CA VAL A 659 -11.54 22.21 32.11
C VAL A 659 -12.68 23.15 31.77
N PRO A 660 -12.76 24.31 32.42
CA PRO A 660 -13.78 25.28 32.11
C PRO A 660 -13.69 25.68 30.64
N LEU A 661 -14.83 25.61 29.94
CA LEU A 661 -14.96 26.10 28.57
C LEU A 661 -14.69 27.62 28.48
N CYS A 662 -14.73 28.32 29.62
CA CYS A 662 -14.50 29.76 29.74
C CYS A 662 -13.48 30.07 30.85
N ASN A 663 -12.38 30.74 30.50
CA ASN A 663 -11.38 31.20 31.48
C ASN A 663 -11.95 32.17 32.55
N ALA A 664 -13.03 32.89 32.22
CA ALA A 664 -13.69 33.80 33.17
C ALA A 664 -14.60 33.07 34.18
N HIS A 665 -15.00 31.83 33.88
CA HIS A 665 -15.87 31.01 34.72
C HIS A 665 -15.27 29.62 34.92
N PRO A 666 -14.19 29.50 35.74
CA PRO A 666 -13.44 28.26 35.87
C PRO A 666 -14.22 27.10 36.52
N ASP A 667 -15.34 27.39 37.17
CA ASP A 667 -16.10 26.48 38.02
C ASP A 667 -17.40 26.01 37.35
N TYR A 668 -17.30 25.63 36.08
CA TYR A 668 -18.45 25.33 35.22
C TYR A 668 -19.24 24.05 35.61
N SER A 669 -18.74 23.30 36.59
CA SER A 669 -19.33 22.08 37.12
C SER A 669 -20.65 22.28 37.89
N ARG A 670 -21.02 23.52 38.24
CA ARG A 670 -22.17 23.81 39.14
C ARG A 670 -23.45 24.30 38.47
N TYR A 671 -23.49 24.50 37.14
CA TYR A 671 -24.63 25.17 36.50
C TYR A 671 -25.82 24.25 36.13
N LYS A 672 -25.70 22.92 36.29
CA LYS A 672 -26.76 21.97 35.89
C LYS A 672 -27.98 21.89 36.81
N GLU A 673 -27.96 22.48 38.01
CA GLU A 673 -29.13 22.42 38.91
C GLU A 673 -30.17 23.53 38.69
N GLY A 674 -29.90 24.53 37.83
CA GLY A 674 -30.72 25.75 37.78
C GLY A 674 -31.78 25.87 36.67
N GLN A 675 -31.72 25.09 35.59
CA GLN A 675 -32.51 25.40 34.37
C GLN A 675 -33.46 24.32 33.85
N LEU A 676 -33.62 23.18 34.54
CA LEU A 676 -34.68 22.20 34.21
C LEU A 676 -36.04 22.50 34.90
N LYS A 677 -36.24 23.73 35.37
CA LYS A 677 -37.55 24.24 35.82
C LYS A 677 -37.83 25.61 35.20
N SER A 678 -38.20 25.63 33.92
CA SER A 678 -39.05 26.68 33.34
C SER A 678 -39.71 26.18 32.08
#